data_AF-A0A074RSV2-F1
#
_entry.id   AF-A0A074RSV2-F1
#
_cell.length_a   1.000
_cell.length_b   1.000
_cell.length_c   1.000
_cell.angle_alpha   90.00
_cell.angle_beta   90.00
_cell.angle_gamma   90.00
#
_symmetry.space_group_name_H-M   'P 1'
#
loop_
_entity.id
_entity.type
_entity.pdbx_description
1 polymer ?
#
loop_
_entity_poly.entity_id
_entity_poly.type
_entity_poly.pdbx_seq_one_letter_code
_entity_poly.pdbx_strand_id
1 'polypeptide(L)'
;MAMYQTYACVSFAVLCAILPWLRAKREKRYGPLPPSPKADPLIGNLRAMASVVDEPRAYRDWGLELGSDIISVTIPGQVTIVLNSQAAADELLVKRSSIYSDRPHIPMVSSDNLVGWGNNTGMVHYGERWRNQRKMTHEVLHKMASEERWPLVERQSRLALQRILDNPAGFSEEVRRMAGSTLLMAVYGYEVTTANDSLVKVVEDAVEGFSQAVIVSNYFVNTAPFLQYLPEWFPGATWKAKANAWRHQKDLMLHVPYEWTKRKMAAGTAVPSMLSFWLNRYVYQESSLGLAEMEDRVRWAAGTIFSVASTRVFIMAMAMHPEIQARAQAEIDAVIGTRLPEIADQSSLPYVRRIVKEVFRWRMVLPLALPHACIQDDTYKGYHIPKGAIVAISNDPAMYPDPDRFDPDRFLDPSVPDAPTFGYGRRSCPGSHHAEASLFIIAAGLLAMFNIRPEVDNDGNVIPLKPEMGLNEAVRQLHPFKCRIAPRSERHEQIVRDHPIALATAQGPADASHQSRAQGRPRQTTMDYQNRVGSKFGGGGVAGASEANVDRRERLRKLALETIDLAKDPYILRNHLGSLECRLCLTLHTNEGSYLAHTQGKKHQTNLARRAARDAKDTQLITAPAPAASVPRKMFIKIGRPGYRVTKVRDPLMASVGGGGAKEGMMVQIHLPQIKEDVIPRRRFMSAWEQKKEQPNRAYQYLIVAAEPYESIAFRIPAREIEDPDENPDWNWSHWDADTKQYSFQFMFKTSSLAPYGQ
;
A
#
# COMPACT_ATOMS: atom_id res chain seq x y z
N MET A 1 -40.61 -31.27 30.42
CA MET A 1 -40.12 -29.87 30.56
C MET A 1 -39.22 -29.67 31.77
N ALA A 2 -39.61 -30.06 32.99
CA ALA A 2 -38.79 -29.86 34.20
C ALA A 2 -37.37 -30.45 34.10
N MET A 3 -37.20 -31.66 33.56
CA MET A 3 -35.90 -32.31 33.40
C MET A 3 -34.94 -31.53 32.47
N TYR A 4 -35.44 -30.99 31.36
CA TYR A 4 -34.66 -30.15 30.44
C TYR A 4 -34.26 -28.81 31.07
N GLN A 5 -35.14 -28.22 31.89
CA GLN A 5 -34.82 -27.02 32.65
C GLN A 5 -33.73 -27.29 33.70
N THR A 6 -33.78 -28.43 34.40
CA THR A 6 -32.75 -28.82 35.35
C THR A 6 -31.40 -29.04 34.67
N TYR A 7 -31.35 -29.74 33.52
CA TYR A 7 -30.11 -29.91 32.77
C TYR A 7 -29.55 -28.59 32.23
N ALA A 8 -30.40 -27.68 31.77
CA ALA A 8 -29.98 -26.35 31.34
C ALA A 8 -29.40 -25.54 32.50
N CYS A 9 -30.04 -25.57 33.68
CA CYS A 9 -29.56 -24.87 34.88
C CYS A 9 -28.23 -25.44 35.38
N VAL A 10 -28.07 -26.77 35.41
CA VAL A 10 -26.81 -27.42 35.79
C VAL A 10 -25.71 -27.10 34.79
N SER A 11 -25.97 -27.17 33.48
CA SER A 11 -25.00 -26.84 32.43
C SER A 11 -24.58 -25.37 32.52
N PHE A 12 -25.52 -24.47 32.79
CA PHE A 12 -25.26 -23.05 33.01
C PHE A 12 -24.38 -22.81 34.25
N ALA A 13 -24.71 -23.45 35.38
CA ALA A 13 -23.92 -23.35 36.60
C ALA A 13 -22.48 -23.88 36.41
N VAL A 14 -22.34 -25.00 35.71
CA VAL A 14 -21.03 -25.59 35.36
C VAL A 14 -20.23 -24.65 34.45
N LEU A 15 -20.85 -24.06 33.42
CA LEU A 15 -20.21 -23.05 32.57
C LEU A 15 -19.77 -21.82 33.37
N CYS A 16 -20.62 -21.32 34.26
CA CYS A 16 -20.30 -20.19 35.14
C CYS A 16 -19.16 -20.49 36.11
N ALA A 17 -18.89 -21.75 36.47
CA ALA A 17 -17.75 -22.14 37.31
C ALA A 17 -16.47 -22.43 36.51
N ILE A 18 -16.60 -23.10 35.36
CA ILE A 18 -15.45 -23.49 34.52
C ILE A 18 -14.82 -22.27 33.83
N LEU A 19 -15.62 -21.34 33.33
CA LEU A 19 -15.09 -20.19 32.55
C LEU A 19 -14.19 -19.26 33.39
N PRO A 20 -14.53 -18.86 34.62
CA PRO A 20 -13.62 -18.12 35.49
C PRO A 20 -12.35 -18.91 35.83
N TRP A 21 -12.46 -20.23 36.05
CA TRP A 21 -11.30 -21.09 36.30
C TRP A 21 -10.36 -21.17 35.10
N LEU A 22 -10.91 -21.34 33.88
CA LEU A 22 -10.13 -21.31 32.64
C LEU A 22 -9.47 -19.95 32.40
N ARG A 23 -10.20 -18.84 32.68
CA ARG A 23 -9.63 -17.49 32.63
C ARG A 23 -8.47 -17.34 33.61
N ALA A 24 -8.66 -17.68 34.88
CA ALA A 24 -7.61 -17.61 35.90
C ALA A 24 -6.39 -18.48 35.55
N LYS A 25 -6.61 -19.68 34.99
CA LYS A 25 -5.53 -20.56 34.53
C LYS A 25 -4.77 -19.95 33.35
N ARG A 26 -5.47 -19.30 32.42
CA ARG A 26 -4.87 -18.60 31.27
C ARG A 26 -4.09 -17.37 31.72
N GLU A 27 -4.64 -16.57 32.63
CA GLU A 27 -3.96 -15.40 33.22
C GLU A 27 -2.69 -15.79 33.96
N LYS A 28 -2.73 -16.86 34.76
CA LYS A 28 -1.52 -17.40 35.41
C LYS A 28 -0.43 -17.82 34.42
N ARG A 29 -0.81 -18.26 33.21
CA ARG A 29 0.12 -18.77 32.20
C ARG A 29 0.69 -17.66 31.30
N TYR A 30 -0.13 -16.68 30.92
CA TYR A 30 0.23 -15.70 29.89
C TYR A 30 0.23 -14.25 30.37
N GLY A 31 -0.27 -13.98 31.58
CA GLY A 31 -0.55 -12.64 32.07
C GLY A 31 -2.01 -12.21 31.82
N PRO A 32 -2.47 -11.13 32.48
CA PRO A 32 -3.82 -10.61 32.32
C PRO A 32 -4.00 -9.95 30.95
N LEU A 33 -5.25 -9.92 30.45
CA LEU A 33 -5.62 -9.01 29.37
C LEU A 33 -5.53 -7.55 29.85
N PRO A 34 -5.45 -6.56 28.94
CA PRO A 34 -5.62 -5.16 29.31
C PRO A 34 -6.94 -4.91 30.06
N PRO A 35 -7.02 -3.85 30.89
CA PRO A 35 -8.24 -3.48 31.62
C PRO A 35 -9.48 -3.48 30.72
N SER A 36 -10.61 -3.93 31.24
CA SER A 36 -11.84 -4.10 30.47
C SER A 36 -13.00 -3.41 31.18
N PRO A 37 -13.95 -2.78 30.46
CA PRO A 37 -15.21 -2.37 31.06
C PRO A 37 -15.93 -3.59 31.62
N LYS A 38 -16.88 -3.37 32.53
CA LYS A 38 -17.60 -4.45 33.23
C LYS A 38 -18.14 -5.48 32.23
N ALA A 39 -17.70 -6.72 32.39
CA ALA A 39 -18.01 -7.84 31.51
C ALA A 39 -18.94 -8.85 32.19
N ASP A 40 -19.93 -9.35 31.46
CA ASP A 40 -20.78 -10.45 31.90
C ASP A 40 -19.99 -11.78 31.91
N PRO A 41 -20.27 -12.71 32.84
CA PRO A 41 -19.49 -13.94 32.97
C PRO A 41 -19.36 -14.78 31.69
N LEU A 42 -20.47 -14.95 30.95
CA LEU A 42 -20.53 -15.80 29.75
C LEU A 42 -20.36 -15.03 28.44
N ILE A 43 -21.02 -13.89 28.31
CA ILE A 43 -21.10 -13.13 27.05
C ILE A 43 -20.08 -11.99 26.97
N GLY A 44 -19.24 -11.83 28.00
CA GLY A 44 -18.25 -10.76 28.06
C GLY A 44 -18.91 -9.38 27.98
N ASN A 45 -18.41 -8.53 27.10
CA ASN A 45 -18.91 -7.18 26.85
C ASN A 45 -19.99 -7.13 25.76
N LEU A 46 -20.55 -8.26 25.31
CA LEU A 46 -21.53 -8.27 24.21
C LEU A 46 -22.72 -7.34 24.46
N ARG A 47 -23.26 -7.33 25.68
CA ARG A 47 -24.38 -6.44 26.05
C ARG A 47 -23.98 -4.97 26.03
N ALA A 48 -22.79 -4.65 26.56
CA ALA A 48 -22.27 -3.30 26.52
C ALA A 48 -22.08 -2.82 25.07
N MET A 49 -21.44 -3.64 24.23
CA MET A 49 -21.23 -3.36 22.81
C MET A 49 -22.54 -3.21 22.04
N ALA A 50 -23.57 -4.01 22.34
CA ALA A 50 -24.88 -3.90 21.69
C ALA A 50 -25.58 -2.55 21.96
N SER A 51 -25.19 -1.83 23.02
CA SER A 51 -25.71 -0.49 23.34
C SER A 51 -24.83 0.66 22.80
N VAL A 52 -23.64 0.35 22.29
CA VAL A 52 -22.71 1.36 21.76
C VAL A 52 -23.10 1.71 20.33
N VAL A 53 -23.37 2.99 20.09
CA VAL A 53 -23.66 3.54 18.76
C VAL A 53 -22.46 4.31 18.20
N ASP A 54 -21.58 4.80 19.07
CA ASP A 54 -20.34 5.50 18.73
C ASP A 54 -19.14 4.79 19.36
N GLU A 55 -18.65 3.73 18.71
CA GLU A 55 -17.51 2.92 19.18
C GLU A 55 -16.25 3.73 19.55
N PRO A 56 -15.71 4.63 18.69
CA PRO A 56 -14.52 5.40 19.05
C PRO A 56 -14.73 6.28 20.28
N ARG A 57 -15.92 6.85 20.47
CA ARG A 57 -16.24 7.59 21.69
C ARG A 57 -16.31 6.66 22.89
N ALA A 58 -17.00 5.53 22.80
CA ALA A 58 -17.12 4.56 23.88
C ALA A 58 -15.75 4.01 24.31
N TYR A 59 -14.89 3.67 23.34
CA TYR A 59 -13.53 3.19 23.59
C TYR A 59 -12.64 4.22 24.29
N ARG A 60 -12.76 5.49 23.89
CA ARG A 60 -12.10 6.61 24.58
C ARG A 60 -12.61 6.76 26.01
N ASP A 61 -13.94 6.81 26.18
CA ASP A 61 -14.58 7.05 27.47
C ASP A 61 -14.27 5.90 28.46
N TRP A 62 -14.30 4.65 28.01
CA TRP A 62 -13.86 3.50 28.82
C TRP A 62 -12.38 3.55 29.19
N GLY A 63 -11.51 4.05 28.30
CA GLY A 63 -10.10 4.27 28.62
C GLY A 63 -9.92 5.26 29.77
N LEU A 64 -10.68 6.37 29.74
CA LEU A 64 -10.68 7.39 30.80
C LEU A 64 -11.22 6.83 32.12
N GLU A 65 -12.35 6.12 32.09
CA GLU A 65 -12.96 5.49 33.27
C GLU A 65 -12.04 4.45 33.93
N LEU A 66 -11.33 3.67 33.12
CA LEU A 66 -10.40 2.65 33.59
C LEU A 66 -9.00 3.18 33.94
N GLY A 67 -8.72 4.47 33.64
CA GLY A 67 -7.39 5.05 33.81
C GLY A 67 -6.31 4.34 32.99
N SER A 68 -6.64 3.84 31.80
CA SER A 68 -5.75 3.02 30.97
C SER A 68 -5.68 3.50 29.52
N ASP A 69 -4.48 3.54 28.98
CA ASP A 69 -4.21 3.87 27.57
C ASP A 69 -4.29 2.66 26.63
N ILE A 70 -4.54 1.47 27.18
CA ILE A 70 -4.83 0.24 26.46
C ILE A 70 -5.94 -0.52 27.19
N ILE A 71 -7.01 -0.88 26.49
CA ILE A 71 -8.13 -1.60 27.07
C ILE A 71 -8.47 -2.84 26.25
N SER A 72 -9.24 -3.76 26.84
CA SER A 72 -9.75 -4.94 26.16
C SER A 72 -11.27 -5.01 26.21
N VAL A 73 -11.86 -5.45 25.10
CA VAL A 73 -13.28 -5.75 24.96
C VAL A 73 -13.39 -7.18 24.46
N THR A 74 -14.14 -8.02 25.18
CA THR A 74 -14.29 -9.43 24.85
C THR A 74 -15.73 -9.73 24.52
N ILE A 75 -16.00 -10.23 23.32
CA ILE A 75 -17.29 -10.86 22.97
C ILE A 75 -17.04 -12.36 22.72
N PRO A 76 -18.08 -13.22 22.70
CA PRO A 76 -17.86 -14.66 22.49
C PRO A 76 -17.02 -14.95 21.24
N GLY A 77 -15.90 -15.64 21.42
CA GLY A 77 -14.98 -16.02 20.35
C GLY A 77 -14.01 -14.93 19.87
N GLN A 78 -14.11 -13.68 20.34
CA GLN A 78 -13.29 -12.57 19.87
C GLN A 78 -12.81 -11.65 21.01
N VAL A 79 -11.51 -11.38 21.01
CA VAL A 79 -10.89 -10.36 21.87
C VAL A 79 -10.51 -9.16 21.01
N THR A 80 -10.90 -7.97 21.42
CA THR A 80 -10.51 -6.69 20.82
C THR A 80 -9.64 -5.94 21.82
N ILE A 81 -8.44 -5.55 21.39
CA ILE A 81 -7.53 -4.66 22.11
C ILE A 81 -7.68 -3.28 21.51
N VAL A 82 -7.96 -2.28 22.33
CA VAL A 82 -8.08 -0.89 21.89
C VAL A 82 -6.86 -0.12 22.38
N LEU A 83 -6.19 0.56 21.45
CA LEU A 83 -5.05 1.44 21.73
C LEU A 83 -5.56 2.88 21.83
N ASN A 84 -5.49 3.48 23.02
CA ASN A 84 -5.94 4.83 23.31
C ASN A 84 -4.77 5.83 23.47
N SER A 85 -3.54 5.43 23.13
CA SER A 85 -2.39 6.33 23.05
C SER A 85 -1.57 6.11 21.80
N GLN A 86 -0.98 7.20 21.31
CA GLN A 86 -0.04 7.16 20.19
C GLN A 86 1.19 6.30 20.51
N ALA A 87 1.67 6.33 21.75
CA ALA A 87 2.81 5.53 22.17
C ALA A 87 2.53 4.02 22.04
N ALA A 88 1.31 3.58 22.39
CA ALA A 88 0.89 2.20 22.21
C ALA A 88 0.74 1.84 20.72
N ALA A 89 0.12 2.72 19.92
CA ALA A 89 0.01 2.54 18.49
C ALA A 89 1.38 2.44 17.79
N ASP A 90 2.33 3.32 18.11
CA ASP A 90 3.68 3.30 17.55
C ASP A 90 4.48 2.06 17.97
N GLU A 91 4.38 1.63 19.22
CA GLU A 91 5.06 0.42 19.67
C GLU A 91 4.53 -0.82 18.94
N LEU A 92 3.20 -1.01 18.90
CA LEU A 92 2.60 -2.24 18.38
C LEU A 92 2.49 -2.23 16.85
N LEU A 93 1.97 -1.17 16.26
CA LEU A 93 1.63 -1.13 14.84
C LEU A 93 2.81 -0.71 13.95
N VAL A 94 3.77 0.04 14.49
CA VAL A 94 4.96 0.48 13.74
C VAL A 94 6.16 -0.41 14.08
N LYS A 95 6.64 -0.38 15.33
CA LYS A 95 7.87 -1.11 15.71
C LYS A 95 7.69 -2.63 15.64
N ARG A 96 6.52 -3.14 16.07
CA ARG A 96 6.16 -4.57 16.00
C ARG A 96 5.27 -4.91 14.81
N SER A 97 5.34 -4.11 13.73
CA SER A 97 4.50 -4.28 12.54
C SER A 97 4.49 -5.69 11.94
N SER A 98 5.53 -6.51 12.10
CA SER A 98 5.52 -7.91 11.64
C SER A 98 4.50 -8.80 12.36
N ILE A 99 4.07 -8.42 13.56
CA ILE A 99 3.08 -9.16 14.38
C ILE A 99 1.67 -8.59 14.18
N TYR A 100 1.57 -7.27 14.06
CA TYR A 100 0.29 -6.55 14.07
C TYR A 100 -0.20 -6.10 12.69
N SER A 101 0.38 -6.54 11.57
CA SER A 101 -0.05 -6.12 10.22
C SER A 101 -1.11 -7.02 9.58
N ASP A 102 -1.68 -7.98 10.30
CA ASP A 102 -2.73 -8.83 9.75
C ASP A 102 -4.11 -8.16 9.83
N ARG A 103 -5.12 -8.83 9.29
CA ARG A 103 -6.53 -8.43 9.32
C ARG A 103 -7.39 -9.51 9.97
N PRO A 104 -8.41 -9.13 10.74
CA PRO A 104 -9.34 -10.10 11.28
C PRO A 104 -10.23 -10.66 10.18
N HIS A 105 -10.60 -11.93 10.31
CA HIS A 105 -11.65 -12.51 9.49
C HIS A 105 -13.01 -12.10 10.06
N ILE A 106 -13.65 -11.10 9.45
CA ILE A 106 -14.98 -10.62 9.81
C ILE A 106 -15.98 -11.19 8.78
N PRO A 107 -16.79 -12.22 9.12
CA PRO A 107 -17.64 -12.93 8.18
C PRO A 107 -18.50 -12.04 7.27
N MET A 108 -19.18 -11.02 7.83
CA MET A 108 -20.07 -10.15 7.06
C MET A 108 -19.36 -9.49 5.86
N VAL A 109 -18.18 -8.91 6.09
CA VAL A 109 -17.42 -8.20 5.05
C VAL A 109 -16.56 -9.14 4.21
N SER A 110 -15.94 -10.16 4.81
CA SER A 110 -14.89 -10.95 4.15
C SER A 110 -15.38 -12.22 3.46
N SER A 111 -16.52 -12.80 3.87
CA SER A 111 -17.00 -14.07 3.33
C SER A 111 -17.58 -13.93 1.92
N ASP A 112 -17.22 -14.85 1.03
CA ASP A 112 -17.78 -14.96 -0.32
C ASP A 112 -19.27 -15.33 -0.31
N ASN A 113 -19.76 -15.93 0.78
CA ASN A 113 -21.18 -16.19 0.99
C ASN A 113 -21.95 -14.91 1.41
N LEU A 114 -21.25 -13.81 1.71
CA LEU A 114 -21.80 -12.53 2.18
C LEU A 114 -21.29 -11.36 1.34
N VAL A 115 -20.63 -10.32 1.85
CA VAL A 115 -20.28 -9.18 1.00
C VAL A 115 -19.06 -9.45 0.12
N GLY A 116 -18.10 -10.28 0.56
CA GLY A 116 -17.00 -10.78 -0.30
C GLY A 116 -15.86 -9.77 -0.57
N TRP A 117 -15.43 -9.00 0.44
CA TRP A 117 -14.30 -8.06 0.37
C TRP A 117 -12.96 -8.68 0.81
N GLY A 118 -12.88 -9.99 1.11
CA GLY A 118 -11.69 -10.63 1.68
C GLY A 118 -10.40 -10.48 0.85
N ASN A 119 -10.53 -10.18 -0.44
CA ASN A 119 -9.44 -10.00 -1.40
C ASN A 119 -8.99 -8.55 -1.62
N ASN A 120 -9.68 -7.57 -1.02
CA ASN A 120 -9.34 -6.15 -1.04
C ASN A 120 -8.03 -5.88 -0.28
N THR A 121 -7.18 -4.96 -0.75
CA THR A 121 -5.86 -4.71 -0.14
C THR A 121 -5.94 -4.24 1.32
N GLY A 122 -7.04 -3.56 1.68
CA GLY A 122 -7.35 -3.13 3.04
C GLY A 122 -7.78 -4.28 3.97
N MET A 123 -8.36 -5.36 3.44
CA MET A 123 -8.93 -6.48 4.23
C MET A 123 -8.17 -7.80 4.13
N VAL A 124 -7.42 -7.99 3.05
CA VAL A 124 -6.67 -9.24 2.82
C VAL A 124 -5.63 -9.45 3.92
N HIS A 125 -5.51 -10.71 4.35
CA HIS A 125 -4.56 -11.14 5.35
C HIS A 125 -3.12 -10.79 4.97
N TYR A 126 -2.27 -10.58 5.98
CA TYR A 126 -0.86 -10.30 5.75
C TYR A 126 -0.20 -11.50 5.08
N GLY A 127 0.29 -11.30 3.85
CA GLY A 127 0.84 -12.40 3.06
C GLY A 127 1.39 -11.93 1.72
N GLU A 128 1.67 -12.88 0.84
CA GLU A 128 2.20 -12.60 -0.49
C GLU A 128 1.24 -11.77 -1.34
N ARG A 129 -0.06 -12.12 -1.35
CA ARG A 129 -1.10 -11.36 -2.06
C ARG A 129 -1.14 -9.90 -1.62
N TRP A 130 -1.18 -9.66 -0.30
CA TRP A 130 -1.11 -8.30 0.25
C TRP A 130 0.16 -7.56 -0.19
N ARG A 131 1.34 -8.19 -0.07
CA ARG A 131 2.62 -7.59 -0.48
C ARG A 131 2.63 -7.20 -1.95
N ASN A 132 2.05 -8.04 -2.80
CA ASN A 132 1.95 -7.81 -4.24
C ASN A 132 1.01 -6.64 -4.57
N GLN A 133 -0.21 -6.61 -4.01
CA GLN A 133 -1.12 -5.47 -4.19
C GLN A 133 -0.57 -4.16 -3.58
N ARG A 134 0.11 -4.25 -2.42
CA ARG A 134 0.76 -3.11 -1.79
C ARG A 134 1.91 -2.56 -2.62
N LYS A 135 2.67 -3.43 -3.29
CA LYS A 135 3.70 -3.01 -4.26
C LYS A 135 3.08 -2.25 -5.42
N MET A 136 2.01 -2.77 -6.02
CA MET A 136 1.31 -2.11 -7.13
C MET A 136 0.81 -0.71 -6.75
N THR A 137 0.09 -0.60 -5.64
CA THR A 137 -0.42 0.68 -5.15
C THR A 137 0.70 1.65 -4.81
N HIS A 138 1.80 1.18 -4.22
CA HIS A 138 2.97 2.02 -3.93
C HIS A 138 3.64 2.55 -5.22
N GLU A 139 3.76 1.75 -6.28
CA GLU A 139 4.37 2.17 -7.57
C GLU A 139 3.67 3.40 -8.18
N VAL A 140 2.39 3.63 -7.87
CA VAL A 140 1.62 4.74 -8.46
C VAL A 140 1.16 5.79 -7.44
N LEU A 141 1.24 5.52 -6.13
CA LEU A 141 0.77 6.43 -5.08
C LEU A 141 1.87 6.92 -4.12
N HIS A 142 3.13 6.46 -4.25
CA HIS A 142 4.20 7.11 -3.50
C HIS A 142 4.31 8.60 -3.86
N LYS A 143 4.98 9.40 -3.01
CA LYS A 143 5.03 10.86 -3.15
C LYS A 143 5.25 11.33 -4.60
N MET A 144 6.41 11.02 -5.20
CA MET A 144 6.74 11.43 -6.59
C MET A 144 5.70 11.02 -7.63
N ALA A 145 5.19 9.78 -7.57
CA ALA A 145 4.17 9.31 -8.51
C ALA A 145 2.82 10.02 -8.30
N SER A 146 2.51 10.45 -7.08
CA SER A 146 1.33 11.29 -6.83
C SER A 146 1.48 12.67 -7.47
N GLU A 147 2.69 13.23 -7.52
CA GLU A 147 2.96 14.56 -8.10
C GLU A 147 2.68 14.60 -9.61
N GLU A 148 2.93 13.49 -10.32
CA GLU A 148 2.58 13.35 -11.74
C GLU A 148 1.07 13.54 -12.02
N ARG A 149 0.22 13.38 -11.00
CA ARG A 149 -1.24 13.50 -11.10
C ARG A 149 -1.77 14.82 -10.56
N TRP A 150 -0.94 15.68 -9.99
CA TRP A 150 -1.35 17.00 -9.49
C TRP A 150 -2.10 17.84 -10.54
N PRO A 151 -1.71 17.87 -11.83
CA PRO A 151 -2.49 18.59 -12.84
C PRO A 151 -3.95 18.09 -12.98
N LEU A 152 -4.18 16.78 -12.80
CA LEU A 152 -5.54 16.23 -12.80
C LEU A 152 -6.32 16.71 -11.58
N VAL A 153 -5.70 16.68 -10.39
CA VAL A 153 -6.34 17.12 -9.14
C VAL A 153 -6.69 18.61 -9.20
N GLU A 154 -5.78 19.46 -9.69
CA GLU A 154 -6.05 20.89 -9.92
C GLU A 154 -7.18 21.10 -10.91
N ARG A 155 -7.17 20.38 -12.05
CA ARG A 155 -8.22 20.49 -13.07
C ARG A 155 -9.59 20.16 -12.48
N GLN A 156 -9.70 19.05 -11.73
CA GLN A 156 -10.97 18.65 -11.12
C GLN A 156 -11.42 19.64 -10.03
N SER A 157 -10.48 20.18 -9.25
CA SER A 157 -10.76 21.25 -8.28
C SER A 157 -11.34 22.50 -8.97
N ARG A 158 -10.71 22.99 -10.04
CA ARG A 158 -11.19 24.15 -10.80
C ARG A 158 -12.59 23.94 -11.40
N LEU A 159 -12.84 22.76 -11.97
CA LEU A 159 -14.17 22.38 -12.47
C LEU A 159 -15.21 22.36 -11.34
N ALA A 160 -14.85 21.89 -10.14
CA ALA A 160 -15.73 21.91 -9.00
C ALA A 160 -16.05 23.34 -8.55
N LEU A 161 -15.06 24.25 -8.52
CA LEU A 161 -15.30 25.67 -8.21
C LEU A 161 -16.29 26.32 -9.19
N GLN A 162 -16.15 26.05 -10.50
CA GLN A 162 -17.08 26.54 -11.52
C GLN A 162 -18.50 26.00 -11.32
N ARG A 163 -18.65 24.71 -11.05
CA ARG A 163 -19.99 24.11 -10.83
C ARG A 163 -20.63 24.54 -9.53
N ILE A 164 -19.82 24.76 -8.48
CA ILE A 164 -20.28 25.34 -7.22
C ILE A 164 -20.71 26.80 -7.43
N LEU A 165 -20.03 27.56 -8.29
CA LEU A 165 -20.46 28.91 -8.67
C LEU A 165 -21.83 28.89 -9.36
N ASP A 166 -22.04 27.95 -10.28
CA ASP A 166 -23.29 27.85 -11.05
C ASP A 166 -24.46 27.29 -10.23
N ASN A 167 -24.19 26.36 -9.30
CA ASN A 167 -25.19 25.80 -8.38
C ASN A 167 -24.65 25.66 -6.94
N PRO A 168 -24.59 26.76 -6.17
CA PRO A 168 -24.05 26.74 -4.81
C PRO A 168 -24.82 25.82 -3.85
N ALA A 169 -26.13 25.68 -4.05
CA ALA A 169 -26.98 24.82 -3.22
C ALA A 169 -26.65 23.32 -3.40
N GLY A 170 -26.14 22.94 -4.58
CA GLY A 170 -25.73 21.57 -4.92
C GLY A 170 -24.26 21.24 -4.63
N PHE A 171 -23.59 21.99 -3.74
CA PHE A 171 -22.17 21.80 -3.48
C PHE A 171 -21.82 20.39 -2.99
N SER A 172 -22.73 19.71 -2.28
CA SER A 172 -22.49 18.38 -1.73
C SER A 172 -22.44 17.32 -2.84
N GLU A 173 -23.33 17.40 -3.83
CA GLU A 173 -23.30 16.62 -5.06
C GLU A 173 -22.01 16.91 -5.85
N GLU A 174 -21.63 18.17 -5.97
CA GLU A 174 -20.44 18.54 -6.74
C GLU A 174 -19.12 18.12 -6.07
N VAL A 175 -19.05 18.14 -4.74
CA VAL A 175 -17.90 17.57 -4.01
C VAL A 175 -17.79 16.07 -4.25
N ARG A 176 -18.92 15.34 -4.25
CA ARG A 176 -18.95 13.90 -4.56
C ARG A 176 -18.52 13.64 -6.00
N ARG A 177 -19.06 14.41 -6.94
CA ARG A 177 -18.67 14.35 -8.36
C ARG A 177 -17.19 14.64 -8.55
N MET A 178 -16.64 15.69 -7.94
CA MET A 178 -15.21 16.02 -8.02
C MET A 178 -14.33 14.85 -7.55
N ALA A 179 -14.66 14.27 -6.39
CA ALA A 179 -13.93 13.13 -5.85
C ALA A 179 -14.00 11.91 -6.77
N GLY A 180 -15.20 11.57 -7.27
CA GLY A 180 -15.44 10.49 -8.22
C GLY A 180 -14.71 10.70 -9.55
N SER A 181 -14.82 11.88 -10.15
CA SER A 181 -14.15 12.25 -11.42
C SER A 181 -12.64 12.15 -11.32
N THR A 182 -12.06 12.66 -10.23
CA THR A 182 -10.61 12.62 -10.01
C THR A 182 -10.13 11.17 -9.93
N LEU A 183 -10.86 10.34 -9.19
CA LEU A 183 -10.49 8.96 -8.96
C LEU A 183 -10.68 8.08 -10.19
N LEU A 184 -11.86 8.12 -10.80
CA LEU A 184 -12.18 7.30 -11.97
C LEU A 184 -11.25 7.63 -13.15
N MET A 185 -10.89 8.90 -13.31
CA MET A 185 -9.90 9.31 -14.29
C MET A 185 -8.50 8.81 -13.94
N ALA A 186 -8.05 8.98 -12.69
CA ALA A 186 -6.71 8.57 -12.28
C ALA A 186 -6.49 7.04 -12.32
N VAL A 187 -7.49 6.28 -11.87
CA VAL A 187 -7.39 4.82 -11.72
C VAL A 187 -7.71 4.11 -13.02
N TYR A 188 -8.79 4.49 -13.70
CA TYR A 188 -9.35 3.75 -14.84
C TYR A 188 -9.24 4.49 -16.18
N GLY A 189 -8.89 5.78 -16.17
CA GLY A 189 -8.93 6.63 -17.37
C GLY A 189 -10.36 6.98 -17.78
N TYR A 190 -11.31 6.89 -16.85
CA TYR A 190 -12.73 7.11 -17.10
C TYR A 190 -13.11 8.57 -16.80
N GLU A 191 -13.64 9.27 -17.81
CA GLU A 191 -14.10 10.64 -17.67
C GLU A 191 -15.58 10.70 -17.26
N VAL A 192 -15.83 11.28 -16.08
CA VAL A 192 -17.17 11.52 -15.56
C VAL A 192 -17.74 12.79 -16.18
N THR A 193 -18.72 12.63 -17.06
CA THR A 193 -19.29 13.73 -17.86
C THR A 193 -20.54 14.34 -17.24
N THR A 194 -21.29 13.57 -16.43
CA THR A 194 -22.56 14.01 -15.83
C THR A 194 -22.48 14.06 -14.31
N ALA A 195 -23.42 14.75 -13.67
CA ALA A 195 -23.53 14.78 -12.21
C ALA A 195 -24.07 13.46 -11.64
N ASN A 196 -24.90 12.75 -12.40
CA ASN A 196 -25.52 11.48 -12.01
C ASN A 196 -24.82 10.30 -12.73
N ASP A 197 -23.50 10.29 -12.72
CA ASP A 197 -22.73 9.24 -13.34
C ASP A 197 -22.93 7.92 -12.59
N SER A 198 -23.27 6.86 -13.33
CA SER A 198 -23.62 5.57 -12.74
C SER A 198 -22.43 4.90 -12.04
N LEU A 199 -21.20 5.10 -12.52
CA LEU A 199 -20.02 4.53 -11.88
C LEU A 199 -19.69 5.23 -10.57
N VAL A 200 -19.89 6.56 -10.50
CA VAL A 200 -19.74 7.29 -9.23
C VAL A 200 -20.72 6.74 -8.20
N LYS A 201 -21.99 6.56 -8.57
CA LYS A 201 -23.01 6.01 -7.67
C LYS A 201 -22.70 4.58 -7.22
N VAL A 202 -22.26 3.71 -8.14
CA VAL A 202 -21.86 2.33 -7.81
C VAL A 202 -20.72 2.30 -6.79
N VAL A 203 -19.74 3.20 -6.93
CA VAL A 203 -18.64 3.33 -5.96
C VAL A 203 -19.17 3.79 -4.61
N GLU A 204 -20.06 4.78 -4.57
CA GLU A 204 -20.69 5.27 -3.33
C GLU A 204 -21.44 4.16 -2.59
N ASP A 205 -22.34 3.46 -3.29
CA ASP A 205 -23.16 2.39 -2.71
C ASP A 205 -22.28 1.22 -2.21
N ALA A 206 -21.20 0.89 -2.93
CA ALA A 206 -20.25 -0.14 -2.52
C ALA A 206 -19.44 0.25 -1.27
N VAL A 207 -18.98 1.50 -1.19
CA VAL A 207 -18.23 2.02 -0.03
C VAL A 207 -19.14 2.14 1.20
N GLU A 208 -20.40 2.54 1.04
CA GLU A 208 -21.38 2.54 2.14
C GLU A 208 -21.59 1.12 2.68
N GLY A 209 -21.80 0.14 1.78
CA GLY A 209 -21.96 -1.26 2.17
C GLY A 209 -20.73 -1.83 2.89
N PHE A 210 -19.53 -1.51 2.40
CA PHE A 210 -18.27 -1.85 3.08
C PHE A 210 -18.18 -1.21 4.48
N SER A 211 -18.51 0.08 4.58
CA SER A 211 -18.43 0.88 5.81
C SER A 211 -19.25 0.29 6.95
N GLN A 212 -20.45 -0.22 6.65
CA GLN A 212 -21.33 -0.85 7.63
C GLN A 212 -20.94 -2.32 7.91
N ALA A 213 -20.48 -3.06 6.90
CA ALA A 213 -20.15 -4.48 7.02
C ALA A 213 -18.87 -4.76 7.83
N VAL A 214 -17.91 -3.85 7.85
CA VAL A 214 -16.63 -4.01 8.57
C VAL A 214 -16.76 -3.77 10.07
N ILE A 215 -17.82 -3.11 10.53
CA ILE A 215 -18.10 -2.91 11.95
C ILE A 215 -18.53 -4.25 12.57
N VAL A 216 -17.68 -4.79 13.45
CA VAL A 216 -17.82 -6.14 14.00
C VAL A 216 -19.15 -6.30 14.75
N SER A 217 -19.57 -5.26 15.48
CA SER A 217 -20.76 -5.25 16.34
C SER A 217 -22.09 -5.17 15.57
N ASN A 218 -22.09 -4.78 14.30
CA ASN A 218 -23.33 -4.55 13.53
C ASN A 218 -24.12 -5.82 13.22
N TYR A 219 -23.47 -7.00 13.17
CA TYR A 219 -24.10 -8.23 12.67
C TYR A 219 -23.71 -9.46 13.48
N PHE A 220 -24.69 -10.22 13.97
CA PHE A 220 -24.46 -11.45 14.73
C PHE A 220 -23.68 -12.53 13.96
N VAL A 221 -23.71 -12.53 12.62
CA VAL A 221 -22.89 -13.45 11.82
C VAL A 221 -21.38 -13.27 12.08
N ASN A 222 -20.95 -12.10 12.55
CA ASN A 222 -19.56 -11.87 12.91
C ASN A 222 -19.16 -12.60 14.20
N THR A 223 -20.11 -12.83 15.12
CA THR A 223 -19.90 -13.59 16.36
C THR A 223 -20.24 -15.07 16.18
N ALA A 224 -21.21 -15.39 15.32
CA ALA A 224 -21.68 -16.73 15.01
C ALA A 224 -21.58 -17.00 13.49
N PRO A 225 -20.37 -17.36 12.99
CA PRO A 225 -20.12 -17.48 11.55
C PRO A 225 -21.00 -18.50 10.83
N PHE A 226 -21.51 -19.52 11.53
CA PHE A 226 -22.42 -20.51 10.95
C PHE A 226 -23.74 -19.90 10.43
N LEU A 227 -24.12 -18.69 10.90
CA LEU A 227 -25.29 -17.96 10.40
C LEU A 227 -25.16 -17.56 8.93
N GLN A 228 -23.94 -17.54 8.37
CA GLN A 228 -23.72 -17.26 6.94
C GLN A 228 -24.37 -18.31 6.02
N TYR A 229 -24.75 -19.48 6.53
CA TYR A 229 -25.40 -20.54 5.75
C TYR A 229 -26.93 -20.55 5.87
N LEU A 230 -27.52 -19.66 6.68
CA LEU A 230 -28.98 -19.57 6.76
C LEU A 230 -29.58 -19.14 5.42
N PRO A 231 -30.70 -19.70 4.96
CA PRO A 231 -31.33 -19.20 3.75
C PRO A 231 -31.95 -17.81 3.98
N GLU A 232 -32.11 -17.02 2.92
CA GLU A 232 -32.64 -15.65 3.00
C GLU A 232 -34.08 -15.58 3.53
N TRP A 233 -34.89 -16.61 3.26
CA TRP A 233 -36.27 -16.70 3.76
C TRP A 233 -36.38 -16.99 5.27
N PHE A 234 -35.28 -17.36 5.95
CA PHE A 234 -35.30 -17.71 7.37
C PHE A 234 -35.67 -16.49 8.23
N PRO A 235 -36.58 -16.62 9.22
CA PRO A 235 -36.96 -15.50 10.08
C PRO A 235 -35.75 -14.84 10.75
N GLY A 236 -35.62 -13.51 10.60
CA GLY A 236 -34.49 -12.74 11.13
C GLY A 236 -33.23 -12.74 10.25
N ALA A 237 -33.26 -13.35 9.06
CA ALA A 237 -32.15 -13.37 8.11
C ALA A 237 -32.23 -12.26 7.03
N THR A 238 -33.04 -11.22 7.22
CA THR A 238 -33.21 -10.10 6.26
C THR A 238 -31.91 -9.34 5.98
N TRP A 239 -30.94 -9.39 6.91
CA TRP A 239 -29.59 -8.86 6.71
C TRP A 239 -28.84 -9.53 5.55
N LYS A 240 -29.24 -10.74 5.12
CA LYS A 240 -28.67 -11.42 3.95
C LYS A 240 -29.07 -10.76 2.64
N ALA A 241 -30.31 -10.28 2.51
CA ALA A 241 -30.75 -9.50 1.36
C ALA A 241 -29.86 -8.25 1.20
N LYS A 242 -29.58 -7.57 2.33
CA LYS A 242 -28.67 -6.44 2.39
C LYS A 242 -27.24 -6.81 1.98
N ALA A 243 -26.71 -7.93 2.51
CA ALA A 243 -25.39 -8.43 2.14
C ALA A 243 -25.27 -8.75 0.64
N ASN A 244 -26.30 -9.35 0.05
CA ASN A 244 -26.37 -9.67 -1.38
C ASN A 244 -26.43 -8.39 -2.23
N ALA A 245 -27.22 -7.39 -1.83
CA ALA A 245 -27.26 -6.10 -2.50
C ALA A 245 -25.89 -5.40 -2.47
N TRP A 246 -25.20 -5.42 -1.32
CA TRP A 246 -23.85 -4.86 -1.20
C TRP A 246 -22.81 -5.65 -2.00
N ARG A 247 -22.90 -6.99 -2.06
CA ARG A 247 -22.06 -7.81 -2.93
C ARG A 247 -22.23 -7.39 -4.38
N HIS A 248 -23.47 -7.19 -4.83
CA HIS A 248 -23.76 -6.76 -6.18
C HIS A 248 -23.11 -5.41 -6.51
N GLN A 249 -23.24 -4.40 -5.63
CA GLN A 249 -22.60 -3.10 -5.83
C GLN A 249 -21.07 -3.20 -5.85
N LYS A 250 -20.48 -3.98 -4.95
CA LYS A 250 -19.04 -4.29 -4.96
C LYS A 250 -18.60 -4.95 -6.27
N ASP A 251 -19.36 -5.92 -6.78
CA ASP A 251 -19.03 -6.61 -8.04
C ASP A 251 -19.10 -5.64 -9.22
N LEU A 252 -20.11 -4.77 -9.28
CA LEU A 252 -20.18 -3.71 -10.28
C LEU A 252 -18.98 -2.76 -10.19
N MET A 253 -18.63 -2.32 -8.97
CA MET A 253 -17.49 -1.44 -8.71
C MET A 253 -16.17 -2.05 -9.18
N LEU A 254 -15.98 -3.36 -9.02
CA LEU A 254 -14.75 -4.04 -9.41
C LEU A 254 -14.68 -4.36 -10.90
N HIS A 255 -15.78 -4.83 -11.49
CA HIS A 255 -15.78 -5.39 -12.83
C HIS A 255 -16.08 -4.36 -13.92
N VAL A 256 -17.03 -3.46 -13.70
CA VAL A 256 -17.47 -2.52 -14.76
C VAL A 256 -16.34 -1.59 -15.20
N PRO A 257 -15.66 -0.83 -14.31
CA PRO A 257 -14.59 0.07 -14.75
C PRO A 257 -13.35 -0.71 -15.23
N TYR A 258 -13.08 -1.89 -14.67
CA TYR A 258 -11.99 -2.76 -15.11
C TYR A 258 -12.17 -3.22 -16.57
N GLU A 259 -13.34 -3.77 -16.90
CA GLU A 259 -13.66 -4.21 -18.26
C GLU A 259 -13.83 -3.04 -19.23
N TRP A 260 -14.24 -1.86 -18.74
CA TRP A 260 -14.27 -0.65 -19.55
C TRP A 260 -12.86 -0.23 -19.99
N THR A 261 -11.90 -0.18 -19.06
CA THR A 261 -10.50 0.17 -19.38
C THR A 261 -9.88 -0.85 -20.32
N LYS A 262 -10.08 -2.16 -20.09
CA LYS A 262 -9.60 -3.21 -21.01
C LYS A 262 -10.14 -3.04 -22.43
N ARG A 263 -11.45 -2.74 -22.58
CA ARG A 263 -12.05 -2.46 -23.88
C ARG A 263 -11.44 -1.23 -24.56
N LYS A 264 -11.19 -0.15 -23.82
CA LYS A 264 -10.50 1.03 -24.36
C LYS A 264 -9.06 0.74 -24.78
N MET A 265 -8.34 -0.10 -24.03
CA MET A 265 -6.98 -0.52 -24.38
C MET A 265 -6.98 -1.36 -25.66
N ALA A 266 -7.88 -2.34 -25.76
CA ALA A 266 -8.02 -3.18 -26.95
C ALA A 266 -8.39 -2.35 -28.20
N ALA A 267 -9.19 -1.29 -28.03
CA ALA A 267 -9.54 -0.37 -29.10
C ALA A 267 -8.45 0.68 -29.42
N GLY A 268 -7.32 0.70 -28.71
CA GLY A 268 -6.27 1.71 -28.89
C GLY A 268 -6.67 3.14 -28.48
N THR A 269 -7.74 3.30 -27.70
CA THR A 269 -8.31 4.60 -27.29
C THR A 269 -8.23 4.84 -25.77
N ALA A 270 -7.51 3.99 -25.05
CA ALA A 270 -7.31 4.15 -23.61
C ALA A 270 -6.42 5.37 -23.30
N VAL A 271 -6.87 6.17 -22.33
CA VAL A 271 -6.06 7.21 -21.71
C VAL A 271 -5.13 6.54 -20.67
N PRO A 272 -3.88 7.01 -20.50
CA PRO A 272 -3.00 6.54 -19.45
C PRO A 272 -3.66 6.62 -18.06
N SER A 273 -3.66 5.50 -17.34
CA SER A 273 -4.24 5.36 -16.00
C SER A 273 -3.45 4.36 -15.16
N MET A 274 -3.71 4.30 -13.85
CA MET A 274 -3.08 3.31 -12.98
C MET A 274 -3.38 1.88 -13.45
N LEU A 275 -4.63 1.61 -13.82
CA LEU A 275 -5.05 0.30 -14.30
C LEU A 275 -4.39 -0.06 -15.63
N SER A 276 -4.35 0.86 -16.60
CA SER A 276 -3.69 0.57 -17.89
C SER A 276 -2.19 0.30 -17.71
N PHE A 277 -1.54 1.01 -16.78
CA PHE A 277 -0.15 0.76 -16.40
C PHE A 277 0.03 -0.65 -15.82
N TRP A 278 -0.81 -1.05 -14.85
CA TRP A 278 -0.70 -2.37 -14.24
C TRP A 278 -1.06 -3.52 -15.18
N LEU A 279 -2.06 -3.34 -16.05
CA LEU A 279 -2.40 -4.34 -17.07
C LEU A 279 -1.21 -4.57 -18.01
N ASN A 280 -0.59 -3.50 -18.53
CA ASN A 280 0.60 -3.61 -19.37
C ASN A 280 1.78 -4.27 -18.65
N ARG A 281 2.03 -3.88 -17.40
CA ARG A 281 3.21 -4.32 -16.63
C ARG A 281 3.09 -5.73 -16.07
N TYR A 282 1.91 -6.12 -15.61
CA TYR A 282 1.72 -7.34 -14.84
C TYR A 282 0.89 -8.40 -15.56
N VAL A 283 0.03 -8.02 -16.50
CA VAL A 283 -0.87 -8.95 -17.18
C VAL A 283 -0.40 -9.25 -18.59
N TYR A 284 -0.03 -8.23 -19.37
CA TYR A 284 0.38 -8.38 -20.77
C TYR A 284 1.89 -8.61 -20.98
N GLN A 285 2.72 -8.30 -19.98
CA GLN A 285 4.11 -8.72 -19.91
C GLN A 285 4.20 -10.00 -19.07
N GLU A 286 5.20 -10.87 -19.33
CA GLU A 286 5.37 -12.16 -18.63
C GLU A 286 5.20 -12.00 -17.12
N SER A 287 4.14 -12.63 -16.59
CA SER A 287 3.90 -12.71 -15.15
C SER A 287 4.46 -14.00 -14.59
N SER A 288 5.05 -13.93 -13.40
CA SER A 288 5.44 -15.12 -12.64
C SER A 288 4.24 -15.86 -12.03
N LEU A 289 3.05 -15.27 -12.08
CA LEU A 289 1.78 -15.85 -11.63
C LEU A 289 0.92 -16.22 -12.84
N GLY A 290 0.04 -17.20 -12.69
CA GLY A 290 -0.93 -17.53 -13.74
C GLY A 290 -1.80 -16.32 -14.09
N LEU A 291 -2.15 -16.17 -15.38
CA LEU A 291 -2.87 -15.01 -15.92
C LEU A 291 -4.12 -14.64 -15.10
N ALA A 292 -4.96 -15.62 -14.77
CA ALA A 292 -6.19 -15.41 -14.02
C ALA A 292 -5.95 -14.86 -12.61
N GLU A 293 -4.93 -15.35 -11.90
CA GLU A 293 -4.58 -14.86 -10.57
C GLU A 293 -4.04 -13.42 -10.63
N MET A 294 -3.22 -13.12 -11.63
CA MET A 294 -2.65 -11.80 -11.81
C MET A 294 -3.72 -10.76 -12.16
N GLU A 295 -4.63 -11.07 -13.09
CA GLU A 295 -5.78 -10.21 -13.40
C GLU A 295 -6.63 -9.93 -12.15
N ASP A 296 -6.90 -10.96 -11.35
CA ASP A 296 -7.65 -10.80 -10.10
C ASP A 296 -6.92 -9.87 -9.11
N ARG A 297 -5.61 -10.07 -8.90
CA ARG A 297 -4.82 -9.20 -8.01
C ARG A 297 -4.81 -7.74 -8.49
N VAL A 298 -4.69 -7.49 -9.80
CA VAL A 298 -4.76 -6.12 -10.38
C VAL A 298 -6.14 -5.52 -10.17
N ARG A 299 -7.21 -6.26 -10.45
CA ARG A 299 -8.60 -5.79 -10.29
C ARG A 299 -8.86 -5.34 -8.86
N TRP A 300 -8.46 -6.15 -7.88
CA TRP A 300 -8.60 -5.81 -6.47
C TRP A 300 -7.70 -4.67 -6.02
N ALA A 301 -6.48 -4.55 -6.55
CA ALA A 301 -5.60 -3.42 -6.26
C ALA A 301 -6.22 -2.10 -6.75
N ALA A 302 -6.76 -2.07 -7.98
CA ALA A 302 -7.47 -0.93 -8.52
C ALA A 302 -8.72 -0.59 -7.71
N GLY A 303 -9.57 -1.59 -7.43
CA GLY A 303 -10.79 -1.41 -6.64
C GLY A 303 -10.58 -1.06 -5.17
N THR A 304 -9.35 -1.11 -4.66
CA THR A 304 -9.03 -0.60 -3.32
C THR A 304 -8.82 0.92 -3.31
N ILE A 305 -8.53 1.53 -4.46
CA ILE A 305 -8.35 2.98 -4.55
C ILE A 305 -9.74 3.60 -4.71
N PHE A 306 -10.27 4.11 -3.60
CA PHE A 306 -11.47 4.95 -3.55
C PHE A 306 -11.16 6.24 -2.78
N SER A 307 -12.00 7.27 -2.96
CA SER A 307 -11.82 8.59 -2.36
C SER A 307 -12.87 8.78 -1.28
N VAL A 308 -12.49 9.41 -0.17
CA VAL A 308 -13.44 9.80 0.88
C VAL A 308 -13.34 11.30 1.13
N ALA A 309 -14.48 11.99 1.03
CA ALA A 309 -14.51 13.43 0.90
C ALA A 309 -14.44 14.18 2.25
N SER A 310 -13.21 14.46 2.71
CA SER A 310 -12.97 15.42 3.82
C SER A 310 -13.33 16.87 3.45
N THR A 311 -13.57 17.16 2.16
CA THR A 311 -13.99 18.48 1.68
C THR A 311 -15.30 18.96 2.30
N ARG A 312 -16.25 18.07 2.59
CA ARG A 312 -17.50 18.44 3.27
C ARG A 312 -17.26 18.90 4.71
N VAL A 313 -16.31 18.26 5.41
CA VAL A 313 -15.86 18.68 6.74
C VAL A 313 -15.20 20.05 6.68
N PHE A 314 -14.37 20.30 5.66
CA PHE A 314 -13.78 21.62 5.44
C PHE A 314 -14.85 22.70 5.22
N ILE A 315 -15.83 22.47 4.35
CA ILE A 315 -16.91 23.44 4.09
C ILE A 315 -17.71 23.71 5.37
N MET A 316 -18.05 22.66 6.13
CA MET A 316 -18.70 22.79 7.44
C MET A 316 -17.86 23.65 8.40
N ALA A 317 -16.56 23.39 8.51
CA ALA A 317 -15.67 24.16 9.37
C ALA A 317 -15.60 25.64 8.96
N MET A 318 -15.47 25.94 7.66
CA MET A 318 -15.41 27.33 7.18
C MET A 318 -16.74 28.07 7.38
N ALA A 319 -17.87 27.37 7.25
CA ALA A 319 -19.18 27.94 7.54
C ALA A 319 -19.35 28.27 9.04
N MET A 320 -18.88 27.38 9.92
CA MET A 320 -18.97 27.56 11.38
C MET A 320 -17.96 28.57 11.95
N HIS A 321 -16.82 28.75 11.28
CA HIS A 321 -15.68 29.55 11.76
C HIS A 321 -15.28 30.64 10.75
N PRO A 322 -16.12 31.67 10.54
CA PRO A 322 -15.84 32.74 9.60
C PRO A 322 -14.55 33.52 9.92
N GLU A 323 -14.14 33.57 11.18
CA GLU A 323 -12.88 34.18 11.64
C GLU A 323 -11.65 33.43 11.13
N ILE A 324 -11.70 32.10 11.09
CA ILE A 324 -10.63 31.26 10.55
C ILE A 324 -10.57 31.43 9.03
N GLN A 325 -11.74 31.42 8.37
CA GLN A 325 -11.86 31.64 6.94
C GLN A 325 -11.29 33.00 6.52
N ALA A 326 -11.62 34.08 7.24
CA ALA A 326 -11.14 35.43 6.94
C ALA A 326 -9.61 35.54 7.05
N ARG A 327 -9.00 34.89 8.04
CA ARG A 327 -7.54 34.87 8.20
C ARG A 327 -6.85 34.10 7.07
N ALA A 328 -7.44 33.01 6.62
CA ALA A 328 -6.91 32.24 5.49
C ALA A 328 -7.04 32.99 4.16
N GLN A 329 -8.17 33.68 3.96
CA GLN A 329 -8.37 34.60 2.83
C GLN A 329 -7.30 35.69 2.82
N ALA A 330 -7.00 36.32 3.97
CA ALA A 330 -5.94 37.33 4.06
C ALA A 330 -4.54 36.78 3.73
N GLU A 331 -4.20 35.56 4.15
CA GLU A 331 -2.95 34.89 3.76
C GLU A 331 -2.89 34.69 2.23
N ILE A 332 -3.97 34.18 1.64
CA ILE A 332 -4.07 33.96 0.20
C ILE A 332 -3.94 35.29 -0.56
N ASP A 333 -4.65 36.33 -0.15
CA ASP A 333 -4.61 37.64 -0.81
C ASP A 333 -3.19 38.25 -0.77
N ALA A 334 -2.46 38.06 0.34
CA ALA A 334 -1.10 38.56 0.50
C ALA A 334 -0.05 37.80 -0.34
N VAL A 335 -0.22 36.48 -0.50
CA VAL A 335 0.78 35.61 -1.16
C VAL A 335 0.47 35.41 -2.64
N ILE A 336 -0.79 35.19 -2.97
CA ILE A 336 -1.28 34.78 -4.29
C ILE A 336 -1.96 35.94 -5.01
N GLY A 337 -2.62 36.84 -4.25
CA GLY A 337 -3.46 37.89 -4.82
C GLY A 337 -4.75 37.32 -5.37
N THR A 338 -5.09 37.67 -6.61
CA THR A 338 -6.39 37.32 -7.22
C THR A 338 -6.32 36.19 -8.25
N ARG A 339 -5.25 35.39 -8.31
CA ARG A 339 -5.23 34.21 -9.18
C ARG A 339 -5.81 33.00 -8.45
N LEU A 340 -6.21 31.97 -9.20
CA LEU A 340 -6.55 30.68 -8.59
C LEU A 340 -5.28 30.05 -7.97
N PRO A 341 -5.38 29.48 -6.76
CA PRO A 341 -4.28 28.73 -6.16
C PRO A 341 -3.89 27.49 -6.99
N GLU A 342 -2.61 27.14 -6.89
CA GLU A 342 -2.00 25.96 -7.51
C GLU A 342 -1.36 25.09 -6.42
N ILE A 343 -1.11 23.81 -6.71
CA ILE A 343 -0.47 22.90 -5.74
C ILE A 343 0.95 23.39 -5.39
N ALA A 344 1.64 24.04 -6.32
CA ALA A 344 2.94 24.66 -6.08
C ALA A 344 2.92 25.72 -4.95
N ASP A 345 1.77 26.34 -4.68
CA ASP A 345 1.62 27.36 -3.64
C ASP A 345 1.60 26.80 -2.22
N GLN A 346 1.48 25.48 -2.08
CA GLN A 346 1.30 24.83 -0.78
C GLN A 346 2.36 25.26 0.23
N SER A 347 3.63 25.34 -0.18
CA SER A 347 4.72 25.73 0.73
C SER A 347 4.61 27.18 1.24
N SER A 348 3.94 28.06 0.50
CA SER A 348 3.77 29.48 0.80
C SER A 348 2.48 29.82 1.55
N LEU A 349 1.59 28.83 1.78
CA LEU A 349 0.33 28.99 2.49
C LEU A 349 0.31 28.18 3.81
N PRO A 350 1.16 28.54 4.80
CA PRO A 350 1.28 27.76 6.03
C PRO A 350 -0.02 27.72 6.85
N TYR A 351 -0.83 28.78 6.89
CA TYR A 351 -2.09 28.77 7.63
C TYR A 351 -3.14 27.88 6.96
N VAL A 352 -3.28 27.94 5.62
CA VAL A 352 -4.14 26.99 4.88
C VAL A 352 -3.70 25.54 5.11
N ARG A 353 -2.40 25.26 5.15
CA ARG A 353 -1.89 23.91 5.49
C ARG A 353 -2.29 23.47 6.89
N ARG A 354 -2.27 24.37 7.89
CA ARG A 354 -2.75 24.06 9.24
C ARG A 354 -4.26 23.79 9.27
N ILE A 355 -5.05 24.52 8.48
CA ILE A 355 -6.49 24.23 8.32
C ILE A 355 -6.70 22.81 7.77
N VAL A 356 -5.96 22.41 6.74
CA VAL A 356 -6.03 21.06 6.17
C VAL A 356 -5.71 19.99 7.22
N LYS A 357 -4.67 20.19 8.03
CA LYS A 357 -4.33 19.29 9.15
C LYS A 357 -5.46 19.19 10.17
N GLU A 358 -6.05 20.34 10.53
CA GLU A 358 -7.14 20.39 11.49
C GLU A 358 -8.44 19.76 10.95
N VAL A 359 -8.71 19.84 9.64
CA VAL A 359 -9.83 19.13 9.01
C VAL A 359 -9.69 17.62 9.17
N PHE A 360 -8.50 17.07 8.93
CA PHE A 360 -8.23 15.64 9.12
C PHE A 360 -8.35 15.18 10.58
N ARG A 361 -8.10 16.09 11.53
CA ARG A 361 -8.19 15.84 12.98
C ARG A 361 -9.62 15.96 13.53
N TRP A 362 -10.34 17.04 13.20
CA TRP A 362 -11.55 17.47 13.91
C TRP A 362 -12.76 16.54 13.71
N ARG A 363 -13.05 16.18 12.45
CA ARG A 363 -14.11 15.23 12.09
C ARG A 363 -13.52 14.15 11.21
N MET A 364 -12.64 13.35 11.81
CA MET A 364 -11.93 12.27 11.15
C MET A 364 -12.92 11.27 10.54
N VAL A 365 -12.76 11.03 9.24
CA VAL A 365 -13.60 10.13 8.44
C VAL A 365 -13.45 8.66 8.86
N LEU A 366 -12.26 8.25 9.32
CA LEU A 366 -11.96 6.86 9.72
C LEU A 366 -11.43 6.84 11.16
N PRO A 367 -12.29 7.13 12.18
CA PRO A 367 -11.86 7.37 13.55
C PRO A 367 -11.19 6.16 14.24
N LEU A 368 -11.49 4.93 13.79
CA LEU A 368 -10.89 3.70 14.31
C LEU A 368 -9.83 3.07 13.40
N ALA A 369 -9.55 3.72 12.26
CA ALA A 369 -8.89 3.09 11.11
C ALA A 369 -9.57 1.74 10.72
N LEU A 370 -8.89 0.93 9.92
CA LEU A 370 -9.30 -0.46 9.67
C LEU A 370 -8.69 -1.36 10.74
N PRO A 371 -9.44 -2.34 11.30
CA PRO A 371 -8.96 -3.17 12.38
C PRO A 371 -7.75 -4.02 11.95
N HIS A 372 -6.78 -4.11 12.85
CA HIS A 372 -5.62 -4.99 12.71
C HIS A 372 -5.89 -6.33 13.41
N ALA A 373 -5.11 -7.36 13.08
CA ALA A 373 -5.10 -8.61 13.83
C ALA A 373 -3.68 -8.99 14.23
N CYS A 374 -3.56 -9.64 15.39
CA CYS A 374 -2.31 -10.14 15.91
C CYS A 374 -2.01 -11.55 15.36
N ILE A 375 -0.85 -11.76 14.72
CA ILE A 375 -0.49 -13.04 14.08
C ILE A 375 -0.01 -14.09 15.11
N GLN A 376 0.47 -13.64 16.26
CA GLN A 376 1.02 -14.49 17.33
C GLN A 376 0.73 -13.88 18.70
N ASP A 377 0.86 -14.64 19.77
CA ASP A 377 0.79 -14.10 21.12
C ASP A 377 1.92 -13.08 21.36
N ASP A 378 1.61 -12.00 22.08
CA ASP A 378 2.57 -10.96 22.46
C ASP A 378 2.30 -10.47 23.89
N THR A 379 3.23 -9.67 24.43
CA THR A 379 3.09 -9.00 25.72
C THR A 379 3.47 -7.53 25.61
N TYR A 380 2.62 -6.66 26.14
CA TYR A 380 2.83 -5.21 26.14
C TYR A 380 2.43 -4.63 27.50
N LYS A 381 3.34 -3.90 28.15
CA LYS A 381 3.16 -3.33 29.50
C LYS A 381 2.65 -4.35 30.55
N GLY A 382 3.09 -5.61 30.45
CA GLY A 382 2.65 -6.70 31.33
C GLY A 382 1.30 -7.31 30.97
N TYR A 383 0.60 -6.79 29.96
CA TYR A 383 -0.63 -7.35 29.45
C TYR A 383 -0.37 -8.34 28.32
N HIS A 384 -1.09 -9.45 28.35
CA HIS A 384 -1.12 -10.43 27.28
C HIS A 384 -2.01 -9.93 26.12
N ILE A 385 -1.48 -9.99 24.90
CA ILE A 385 -2.24 -9.77 23.68
C ILE A 385 -2.28 -11.10 22.93
N PRO A 386 -3.45 -11.76 22.87
CA PRO A 386 -3.52 -13.09 22.29
C PRO A 386 -3.44 -13.07 20.77
N LYS A 387 -2.91 -14.15 20.19
CA LYS A 387 -3.02 -14.42 18.75
C LYS A 387 -4.48 -14.31 18.30
N GLY A 388 -4.71 -13.66 17.17
CA GLY A 388 -6.03 -13.42 16.59
C GLY A 388 -6.82 -12.29 17.25
N ALA A 389 -6.26 -11.61 18.27
CA ALA A 389 -6.88 -10.42 18.82
C ALA A 389 -7.03 -9.35 17.73
N ILE A 390 -8.23 -8.75 17.65
CA ILE A 390 -8.46 -7.54 16.88
C ILE A 390 -7.76 -6.40 17.61
N VAL A 391 -7.05 -5.56 16.87
CA VAL A 391 -6.44 -4.34 17.41
C VAL A 391 -7.11 -3.14 16.74
N ALA A 392 -7.83 -2.37 17.55
CA ALA A 392 -8.47 -1.11 17.18
C ALA A 392 -7.67 0.06 17.76
N ILE A 393 -7.80 1.22 17.15
CA ILE A 393 -7.09 2.44 17.54
C ILE A 393 -8.16 3.47 17.85
N SER A 394 -8.12 4.09 19.02
CA SER A 394 -8.98 5.24 19.31
C SER A 394 -8.16 6.52 19.32
N ASN A 395 -8.86 7.66 19.31
CA ASN A 395 -8.20 8.96 19.42
C ASN A 395 -7.67 9.16 20.84
N ASP A 396 -6.38 9.46 20.95
CA ASP A 396 -5.72 9.82 22.20
C ASP A 396 -6.32 11.14 22.74
N PRO A 397 -7.04 11.11 23.87
CA PRO A 397 -7.67 12.31 24.42
C PRO A 397 -6.64 13.31 24.97
N ALA A 398 -5.43 12.87 25.32
CA ALA A 398 -4.37 13.73 25.84
C ALA A 398 -3.59 14.43 24.72
N MET A 399 -3.67 13.92 23.48
CA MET A 399 -2.90 14.44 22.35
C MET A 399 -3.43 15.76 21.80
N TYR A 400 -4.75 15.95 21.82
CA TYR A 400 -5.39 17.14 21.29
C TYR A 400 -6.26 17.79 22.37
N PRO A 401 -5.73 18.81 23.08
CA PRO A 401 -6.52 19.60 24.01
C PRO A 401 -7.74 20.20 23.30
N ASP A 402 -8.89 20.19 23.98
CA ASP A 402 -10.19 20.59 23.43
C ASP A 402 -10.49 19.96 22.06
N PRO A 403 -10.59 18.62 21.98
CA PRO A 403 -10.63 17.89 20.72
C PRO A 403 -11.86 18.23 19.86
N ASP A 404 -12.93 18.74 20.46
CA ASP A 404 -14.15 19.16 19.77
C ASP A 404 -14.08 20.57 19.16
N ARG A 405 -13.09 21.38 19.54
CA ARG A 405 -12.87 22.71 18.97
C ARG A 405 -12.05 22.60 17.68
N PHE A 406 -12.54 23.24 16.61
CA PHE A 406 -11.77 23.41 15.39
C PHE A 406 -10.76 24.56 15.58
N ASP A 407 -9.47 24.23 15.68
CA ASP A 407 -8.40 25.20 15.90
C ASP A 407 -7.13 24.85 15.08
N PRO A 408 -6.91 25.52 13.93
CA PRO A 408 -5.71 25.34 13.12
C PRO A 408 -4.41 25.77 13.82
N ASP A 409 -4.47 26.73 14.75
CA ASP A 409 -3.26 27.24 15.40
C ASP A 409 -2.64 26.25 16.39
N ARG A 410 -3.35 25.16 16.70
CA ARG A 410 -2.78 24.01 17.39
C ARG A 410 -1.52 23.47 16.72
N PHE A 411 -1.45 23.53 15.39
CA PHE A 411 -0.30 23.11 14.60
C PHE A 411 0.77 24.20 14.42
N LEU A 412 0.69 25.32 15.17
CA LEU A 412 1.82 26.24 15.33
C LEU A 412 2.95 25.59 16.12
N ASP A 413 2.59 24.79 17.12
CA ASP A 413 3.55 23.99 17.86
C ASP A 413 3.96 22.77 17.01
N PRO A 414 5.23 22.68 16.57
CA PRO A 414 5.71 21.54 15.79
C PRO A 414 5.75 20.24 16.59
N SER A 415 5.56 20.28 17.91
CA SER A 415 5.47 19.10 18.77
C SER A 415 4.12 18.39 18.65
N VAL A 416 3.08 19.10 18.20
CA VAL A 416 1.75 18.51 17.96
C VAL A 416 1.82 17.59 16.74
N PRO A 417 1.62 16.27 16.93
CA PRO A 417 1.68 15.33 15.83
C PRO A 417 0.50 15.51 14.88
N ASP A 418 0.67 15.07 13.64
CA ASP A 418 -0.44 14.99 12.70
C ASP A 418 -1.44 13.92 13.14
N ALA A 419 -2.72 14.14 12.83
CA ALA A 419 -3.76 13.17 13.11
C ALA A 419 -3.44 11.84 12.38
N PRO A 420 -3.61 10.68 13.04
CA PRO A 420 -3.33 9.38 12.44
C PRO A 420 -4.39 8.93 11.43
N THR A 421 -4.96 9.87 10.66
CA THR A 421 -6.03 9.68 9.67
C THR A 421 -5.66 8.66 8.60
N PHE A 422 -4.36 8.50 8.34
CA PHE A 422 -3.84 7.55 7.35
C PHE A 422 -3.34 6.24 7.96
N GLY A 423 -3.59 5.97 9.23
CA GLY A 423 -3.21 4.73 9.91
C GLY A 423 -1.70 4.58 10.12
N TYR A 424 -1.26 3.36 10.44
CA TYR A 424 0.08 3.11 11.00
C TYR A 424 0.88 2.04 10.25
N GLY A 425 2.21 2.19 10.30
CA GLY A 425 3.17 1.16 9.91
C GLY A 425 2.98 0.65 8.48
N ARG A 426 3.07 -0.68 8.31
CA ARG A 426 2.99 -1.34 7.00
C ARG A 426 1.63 -1.19 6.33
N ARG A 427 0.57 -0.93 7.10
CA ARG A 427 -0.82 -0.80 6.64
C ARG A 427 -1.28 0.65 6.51
N SER A 428 -0.36 1.61 6.62
CA SER A 428 -0.63 3.03 6.35
C SER A 428 -1.28 3.23 4.97
N CYS A 429 -2.15 4.23 4.84
CA CYS A 429 -2.84 4.54 3.59
C CYS A 429 -1.82 4.82 2.47
N PRO A 430 -1.90 4.15 1.31
CA PRO A 430 -1.01 4.47 0.20
C PRO A 430 -1.35 5.82 -0.44
N GLY A 431 -2.60 6.27 -0.33
CA GLY A 431 -3.10 7.49 -0.98
C GLY A 431 -2.99 8.78 -0.15
N SER A 432 -2.18 8.81 0.91
CA SER A 432 -2.09 9.98 1.81
C SER A 432 -1.71 11.26 1.07
N HIS A 433 -0.66 11.22 0.24
CA HIS A 433 -0.21 12.38 -0.53
C HIS A 433 -1.27 12.86 -1.54
N HIS A 434 -2.01 11.94 -2.15
CA HIS A 434 -3.10 12.29 -3.06
C HIS A 434 -4.26 12.95 -2.31
N ALA A 435 -4.64 12.41 -1.14
CA ALA A 435 -5.71 12.97 -0.31
C ALA A 435 -5.35 14.36 0.23
N GLU A 436 -4.12 14.54 0.73
CA GLU A 436 -3.63 15.83 1.22
C GLU A 436 -3.60 16.89 0.11
N ALA A 437 -3.06 16.55 -1.07
CA ALA A 437 -3.03 17.48 -2.20
C ALA A 437 -4.43 17.84 -2.69
N SER A 438 -5.33 16.85 -2.78
CA SER A 438 -6.72 17.04 -3.20
C SER A 438 -7.48 17.95 -2.25
N LEU A 439 -7.37 17.73 -0.94
CA LEU A 439 -8.02 18.58 0.06
C LEU A 439 -7.39 19.98 0.09
N PHE A 440 -6.06 20.08 -0.01
CA PHE A 440 -5.38 21.37 -0.04
C PHE A 440 -5.87 22.24 -1.19
N ILE A 441 -5.85 21.73 -2.42
CA ILE A 441 -6.14 22.56 -3.59
C ILE A 441 -7.61 23.01 -3.64
N ILE A 442 -8.55 22.14 -3.26
CA ILE A 442 -9.97 22.53 -3.20
C ILE A 442 -10.23 23.49 -2.05
N ALA A 443 -9.59 23.30 -0.89
CA ALA A 443 -9.71 24.22 0.24
C ALA A 443 -9.16 25.60 -0.10
N ALA A 444 -7.95 25.67 -0.68
CA ALA A 444 -7.33 26.91 -1.12
C ALA A 444 -8.20 27.62 -2.17
N GLY A 445 -8.71 26.90 -3.17
CA GLY A 445 -9.60 27.45 -4.20
C GLY A 445 -10.92 27.99 -3.64
N LEU A 446 -11.56 27.24 -2.73
CA LEU A 446 -12.78 27.68 -2.06
C LEU A 446 -12.55 28.94 -1.23
N LEU A 447 -11.46 28.99 -0.44
CA LEU A 447 -11.08 30.17 0.35
C LEU A 447 -10.77 31.36 -0.54
N ALA A 448 -10.02 31.15 -1.62
CA ALA A 448 -9.60 32.23 -2.50
C ALA A 448 -10.79 32.90 -3.20
N MET A 449 -11.83 32.13 -3.56
CA MET A 449 -12.88 32.60 -4.45
C MET A 449 -14.24 32.84 -3.77
N PHE A 450 -14.54 32.15 -2.66
CA PHE A 450 -15.86 32.15 -2.05
C PHE A 450 -15.86 32.58 -0.58
N ASN A 451 -17.00 33.12 -0.17
CA ASN A 451 -17.44 33.25 1.22
C ASN A 451 -18.40 32.11 1.53
N ILE A 452 -18.06 31.30 2.53
CA ILE A 452 -18.87 30.20 3.03
C ILE A 452 -19.47 30.62 4.37
N ARG A 453 -20.80 30.63 4.48
CA ARG A 453 -21.53 31.06 5.69
C ARG A 453 -22.66 30.10 6.01
N PRO A 454 -23.14 30.05 7.27
CA PRO A 454 -24.36 29.33 7.59
C PRO A 454 -25.55 29.88 6.79
N GLU A 455 -26.57 29.04 6.56
CA GLU A 455 -27.85 29.54 6.07
C GLU A 455 -28.52 30.45 7.10
N VAL A 456 -29.45 31.28 6.64
CA VAL A 456 -30.32 32.08 7.50
C VAL A 456 -31.77 31.68 7.25
N ASP A 457 -32.60 31.74 8.27
CA ASP A 457 -34.05 31.55 8.15
C ASP A 457 -34.74 32.77 7.51
N ASN A 458 -36.06 32.70 7.37
CA ASN A 458 -36.87 33.78 6.79
C ASN A 458 -36.83 35.09 7.61
N ASP A 459 -36.50 34.99 8.90
CA ASP A 459 -36.39 36.12 9.83
C ASP A 459 -34.96 36.68 9.88
N GLY A 460 -34.03 36.11 9.09
CA GLY A 460 -32.63 36.52 9.01
C GLY A 460 -31.72 35.94 10.09
N ASN A 461 -32.22 35.03 10.93
CA ASN A 461 -31.41 34.39 11.96
C ASN A 461 -30.55 33.25 11.38
N VAL A 462 -29.33 33.12 11.87
CA VAL A 462 -28.40 32.05 11.46
C VAL A 462 -28.97 30.69 11.89
N ILE A 463 -29.14 29.78 10.93
CA ILE A 463 -29.50 28.39 11.19
C ILE A 463 -28.26 27.69 11.79
N PRO A 464 -28.34 27.16 13.04
CA PRO A 464 -27.21 26.52 13.67
C PRO A 464 -26.73 25.30 12.90
N LEU A 465 -25.45 25.29 12.54
CA LEU A 465 -24.80 24.13 11.94
C LEU A 465 -24.35 23.14 13.01
N LYS A 466 -24.56 21.86 12.73
CA LYS A 466 -24.11 20.76 13.59
C LYS A 466 -23.15 19.86 12.81
N PRO A 467 -21.89 19.71 13.24
CA PRO A 467 -20.91 18.88 12.56
C PRO A 467 -21.07 17.41 13.00
N GLU A 468 -22.27 16.85 12.79
CA GLU A 468 -22.63 15.49 13.16
C GLU A 468 -22.18 14.50 12.07
N MET A 469 -21.49 13.44 12.49
CA MET A 469 -21.01 12.36 11.62
C MET A 469 -21.93 11.15 11.75
N GLY A 470 -22.04 10.38 10.67
CA GLY A 470 -22.73 9.10 10.71
C GLY A 470 -22.13 8.14 11.75
N LEU A 471 -23.01 7.30 12.28
CA LEU A 471 -22.73 6.36 13.36
C LEU A 471 -22.86 4.92 12.85
N ASN A 472 -22.26 3.96 13.57
CA ASN A 472 -22.22 2.53 13.18
C ASN A 472 -21.66 2.26 11.77
N GLU A 473 -20.76 3.13 11.31
CA GLU A 473 -20.09 3.04 10.02
C GLU A 473 -18.59 3.34 10.19
N ALA A 474 -17.73 2.59 9.50
CA ALA A 474 -16.28 2.72 9.63
C ALA A 474 -15.72 3.93 8.87
N VAL A 475 -16.27 4.19 7.69
CA VAL A 475 -16.07 5.39 6.88
C VAL A 475 -17.22 6.33 7.19
N ARG A 476 -16.99 7.28 8.10
CA ARG A 476 -17.99 8.24 8.55
C ARG A 476 -18.18 9.36 7.56
N GLN A 477 -19.43 9.63 7.21
CA GLN A 477 -19.83 10.80 6.43
C GLN A 477 -20.46 11.87 7.31
N LEU A 478 -20.25 13.13 6.97
CA LEU A 478 -20.98 14.22 7.60
C LEU A 478 -22.46 14.12 7.19
N HIS A 479 -23.38 14.33 8.14
CA HIS A 479 -24.80 14.43 7.83
C HIS A 479 -25.07 15.55 6.81
N PRO A 480 -26.13 15.45 5.99
CA PRO A 480 -26.50 16.54 5.08
C PRO A 480 -26.67 17.86 5.82
N PHE A 481 -26.10 18.93 5.28
CA PHE A 481 -26.19 20.27 5.83
C PHE A 481 -26.29 21.27 4.69
N LYS A 482 -26.84 22.45 4.99
CA LYS A 482 -26.94 23.56 4.05
C LYS A 482 -26.04 24.69 4.50
N CYS A 483 -25.45 25.40 3.54
CA CYS A 483 -24.68 26.61 3.79
C CYS A 483 -24.79 27.52 2.58
N ARG A 484 -24.53 28.80 2.77
CA ARG A 484 -24.45 29.79 1.69
C ARG A 484 -23.00 29.87 1.21
N ILE A 485 -22.77 29.51 -0.04
CA ILE A 485 -21.49 29.69 -0.73
C ILE A 485 -21.70 30.76 -1.80
N ALA A 486 -20.99 31.88 -1.70
CA ALA A 486 -21.11 32.99 -2.65
C ALA A 486 -19.72 33.52 -3.02
N PRO A 487 -19.51 34.03 -4.24
CA PRO A 487 -18.25 34.68 -4.60
C PRO A 487 -17.87 35.78 -3.61
N ARG A 488 -16.57 35.97 -3.38
CA ARG A 488 -16.08 37.05 -2.52
C ARG A 488 -16.35 38.44 -3.10
N SER A 489 -16.30 38.55 -4.43
CA SER A 489 -16.69 39.74 -5.20
C SER A 489 -16.91 39.38 -6.67
N GLU A 490 -17.45 40.31 -7.46
CA GLU A 490 -17.63 40.15 -8.92
C GLU A 490 -16.32 39.78 -9.64
N ARG A 491 -15.18 40.33 -9.18
CA ARG A 491 -13.86 39.97 -9.73
C ARG A 491 -13.52 38.50 -9.51
N HIS A 492 -13.78 37.96 -8.32
CA HIS A 492 -13.53 36.55 -8.01
C HIS A 492 -14.46 35.64 -8.81
N GLU A 493 -15.71 36.05 -9.03
CA GLU A 493 -16.62 35.36 -9.93
C GLU A 493 -16.07 35.31 -11.36
N GLN A 494 -15.63 36.44 -11.90
CA GLN A 494 -15.03 36.52 -13.24
C GLN A 494 -13.80 35.60 -13.36
N ILE A 495 -12.90 35.58 -12.37
CA ILE A 495 -11.73 34.69 -12.37
C ILE A 495 -12.13 33.22 -12.49
N VAL A 496 -13.19 32.79 -11.79
CA VAL A 496 -13.68 31.42 -11.86
C VAL A 496 -14.31 31.12 -13.23
N ARG A 497 -15.06 32.08 -13.81
CA ARG A 497 -15.72 31.93 -15.13
C ARG A 497 -14.74 31.96 -16.30
N ASP A 498 -13.76 32.87 -16.26
CA ASP A 498 -12.82 33.15 -17.33
C ASP A 498 -11.70 32.10 -17.42
N HIS A 499 -11.54 31.26 -16.39
CA HIS A 499 -10.51 30.23 -16.42
C HIS A 499 -10.85 29.20 -17.52
N PRO A 500 -10.03 29.09 -18.58
CA PRO A 500 -10.33 28.18 -19.67
C PRO A 500 -10.29 26.74 -19.17
N ILE A 501 -11.37 26.00 -19.42
CA ILE A 501 -11.36 24.54 -19.34
C ILE A 501 -10.63 24.09 -20.61
N ALA A 502 -9.31 24.03 -20.58
CA ALA A 502 -8.60 23.36 -21.65
C ALA A 502 -9.10 21.91 -21.69
N LEU A 503 -9.90 21.59 -22.72
CA LEU A 503 -10.18 20.21 -23.12
C LEU A 503 -8.85 19.64 -23.59
N ALA A 504 -8.09 19.07 -22.65
CA ALA A 504 -6.95 18.26 -23.01
C ALA A 504 -7.51 17.01 -23.70
N THR A 505 -7.56 17.04 -25.03
CA THR A 505 -7.43 15.82 -25.82
C THR A 505 -6.22 15.05 -25.29
N ALA A 506 -6.37 13.75 -25.11
CA ALA A 506 -5.34 12.85 -24.58
C ALA A 506 -4.18 12.64 -25.57
N GLN A 507 -3.59 13.71 -26.09
CA GLN A 507 -2.43 13.73 -26.97
C GLN A 507 -1.54 14.90 -26.58
N GLY A 508 -0.68 14.70 -25.57
CA GLY A 508 0.54 15.48 -25.43
C GLY A 508 1.64 14.85 -26.31
N PRO A 509 2.51 15.63 -26.97
CA PRO A 509 3.49 15.10 -27.90
C PRO A 509 4.55 14.30 -27.17
N ALA A 510 4.72 13.05 -27.59
CA ALA A 510 5.94 12.30 -27.37
C ALA A 510 7.01 12.87 -28.32
N ASP A 511 7.72 13.92 -27.90
CA ASP A 511 9.07 14.22 -28.40
C ASP A 511 9.66 15.42 -27.65
N ALA A 512 10.54 15.14 -26.69
CA ALA A 512 11.57 16.07 -26.26
C ALA A 512 12.81 15.25 -25.92
N SER A 513 13.64 15.06 -26.94
CA SER A 513 14.97 14.49 -26.85
C SER A 513 15.84 15.33 -25.91
N HIS A 514 16.40 14.68 -24.89
CA HIS A 514 17.43 15.24 -24.03
C HIS A 514 18.69 15.51 -24.86
N GLN A 515 18.88 16.76 -25.29
CA GLN A 515 20.20 17.25 -25.70
C GLN A 515 20.88 17.94 -24.52
N SER A 516 22.00 17.33 -24.12
CA SER A 516 22.98 17.81 -23.15
C SER A 516 23.62 19.12 -23.62
N ARG A 517 23.75 20.11 -22.73
CA ARG A 517 24.74 21.17 -22.90
C ARG A 517 25.39 21.48 -21.56
N ALA A 518 26.63 21.01 -21.42
CA ALA A 518 27.57 21.43 -20.39
C ALA A 518 28.35 22.64 -20.88
N GLN A 519 28.61 23.63 -20.01
CA GLN A 519 29.90 24.35 -19.85
C GLN A 519 29.77 25.57 -18.92
N GLY A 520 30.77 25.76 -18.02
CA GLY A 520 31.15 27.07 -17.46
C GLY A 520 31.31 27.16 -15.94
N ARG A 521 32.55 27.18 -15.45
CA ARG A 521 33.00 27.29 -14.03
C ARG A 521 32.86 28.71 -13.40
N PRO A 522 32.98 28.86 -12.06
CA PRO A 522 32.69 30.09 -11.31
C PRO A 522 33.92 31.00 -11.07
N ARG A 523 33.68 32.28 -10.76
CA ARG A 523 34.67 33.25 -10.24
C ARG A 523 34.43 33.58 -8.76
N GLN A 524 35.52 33.50 -8.00
CA GLN A 524 35.74 34.00 -6.63
C GLN A 524 35.48 35.51 -6.50
N THR A 525 34.95 35.93 -5.35
CA THR A 525 35.38 37.16 -4.67
C THR A 525 35.38 36.93 -3.15
N THR A 526 36.56 37.07 -2.57
CA THR A 526 36.84 37.30 -1.14
C THR A 526 36.39 38.70 -0.74
N MET A 527 36.00 38.91 0.52
CA MET A 527 36.21 40.17 1.24
C MET A 527 36.14 39.93 2.75
N ASP A 528 37.26 40.27 3.38
CA ASP A 528 37.56 40.31 4.81
C ASP A 528 36.92 41.55 5.45
N TYR A 529 36.47 41.44 6.70
CA TYR A 529 36.23 42.61 7.57
C TYR A 529 36.58 42.28 9.02
N GLN A 530 37.87 42.33 9.31
CA GLN A 530 38.38 42.68 10.63
C GLN A 530 38.47 44.21 10.76
N ASN A 531 38.26 44.69 11.99
CA ASN A 531 38.37 46.07 12.50
C ASN A 531 37.07 46.88 12.59
N ARG A 532 36.37 46.72 13.72
CA ARG A 532 35.63 47.81 14.36
C ARG A 532 36.26 48.11 15.72
N VAL A 533 36.56 49.38 15.94
CA VAL A 533 37.25 49.93 17.11
C VAL A 533 36.39 49.76 18.37
N GLY A 534 36.91 49.12 19.44
CA GLY A 534 36.22 49.11 20.74
C GLY A 534 36.35 47.86 21.63
N SER A 535 37.06 46.79 21.27
CA SER A 535 37.23 45.62 22.16
C SER A 535 38.69 45.24 22.39
N LYS A 536 39.03 44.99 23.66
CA LYS A 536 40.36 44.55 24.11
C LYS A 536 40.68 43.13 23.61
N PHE A 537 41.95 42.91 23.31
CA PHE A 537 42.53 41.62 22.91
C PHE A 537 42.35 40.55 24.01
N GLY A 538 41.83 39.38 23.64
CA GLY A 538 41.87 38.17 24.49
C GLY A 538 40.82 38.05 25.61
N GLY A 539 39.77 38.88 25.62
CA GLY A 539 38.70 38.84 26.64
C GLY A 539 37.34 38.44 26.07
N GLY A 540 37.25 37.33 25.34
CA GLY A 540 35.96 36.73 24.98
C GLY A 540 35.35 36.08 26.22
N GLY A 541 34.19 36.58 26.65
CA GLY A 541 33.43 36.00 27.77
C GLY A 541 33.22 34.50 27.59
N VAL A 542 33.06 33.79 28.72
CA VAL A 542 32.83 32.34 28.74
C VAL A 542 31.64 32.03 27.82
N ALA A 543 31.90 31.32 26.73
CA ALA A 543 30.86 30.89 25.79
C ALA A 543 29.69 30.29 26.56
N GLY A 544 28.48 30.77 26.29
CA GLY A 544 27.28 30.21 26.91
C GLY A 544 27.19 28.71 26.60
N ALA A 545 26.55 27.92 27.47
CA ALA A 545 26.45 26.47 27.29
C ALA A 545 25.89 26.06 25.90
N SER A 546 25.07 26.91 25.29
CA SER A 546 24.58 26.74 23.91
C SER A 546 25.69 26.90 22.88
N GLU A 547 26.47 27.98 22.93
CA GLU A 547 27.56 28.25 21.99
C GLU A 547 28.70 27.25 22.15
N ALA A 548 29.08 26.92 23.39
CA ALA A 548 30.08 25.88 23.65
C ALA A 548 29.64 24.49 23.12
N ASN A 549 28.33 24.20 23.11
CA ASN A 549 27.80 22.96 22.52
C ASN A 549 27.78 22.99 20.99
N VAL A 550 27.51 24.16 20.37
CA VAL A 550 27.61 24.33 18.92
C VAL A 550 29.07 24.18 18.47
N ASP A 551 29.99 24.84 19.16
CA ASP A 551 31.42 24.83 18.85
C ASP A 551 32.01 23.43 19.09
N ARG A 552 31.57 22.72 20.14
CA ARG A 552 31.89 21.30 20.36
C ARG A 552 31.37 20.42 19.22
N ARG A 553 30.14 20.63 18.74
CA ARG A 553 29.57 19.87 17.60
C ARG A 553 30.35 20.14 16.32
N GLU A 554 30.74 21.39 16.07
CA GLU A 554 31.47 21.78 14.87
C GLU A 554 32.92 21.28 14.89
N ARG A 555 33.56 21.28 16.06
CA ARG A 555 34.89 20.68 16.26
C ARG A 555 34.86 19.16 16.09
N LEU A 556 33.85 18.47 16.64
CA LEU A 556 33.64 17.04 16.41
C LEU A 556 33.37 16.72 14.94
N ARG A 557 32.64 17.60 14.23
CA ARG A 557 32.40 17.49 12.79
C ARG A 557 33.70 17.60 11.97
N LYS A 558 34.58 18.56 12.29
CA LYS A 558 35.89 18.70 11.62
C LYS A 558 36.80 17.50 11.89
N LEU A 559 36.90 17.05 13.14
CA LEU A 559 37.66 15.86 13.52
C LEU A 559 37.16 14.58 12.81
N ALA A 560 35.84 14.44 12.65
CA ALA A 560 35.25 13.30 11.92
C ALA A 560 35.52 13.34 10.41
N LEU A 561 35.58 14.53 9.80
CA LEU A 561 35.94 14.71 8.39
C LEU A 561 37.44 14.43 8.13
N GLU A 562 38.32 14.69 9.10
CA GLU A 562 39.75 14.38 9.00
C GLU A 562 40.05 12.88 9.19
N THR A 563 39.20 12.14 9.90
CA THR A 563 39.43 10.72 10.23
C THR A 563 38.71 9.72 9.32
N ILE A 564 37.67 10.14 8.58
CA ILE A 564 36.84 9.23 7.77
C ILE A 564 36.91 9.63 6.30
N ASP A 565 37.58 8.80 5.50
CA ASP A 565 37.56 8.87 4.05
C ASP A 565 36.20 8.40 3.51
N LEU A 566 35.30 9.37 3.29
CA LEU A 566 33.94 9.13 2.79
C LEU A 566 33.90 8.44 1.42
N ALA A 567 34.97 8.50 0.62
CA ALA A 567 35.01 7.81 -0.67
C ALA A 567 35.09 6.28 -0.50
N LYS A 568 35.51 5.78 0.67
CA LYS A 568 35.65 4.36 0.97
C LYS A 568 34.48 3.77 1.76
N ASP A 569 33.49 4.58 2.14
CA ASP A 569 32.29 4.08 2.81
C ASP A 569 31.42 3.28 1.81
N PRO A 570 31.20 1.97 2.00
CA PRO A 570 30.45 1.15 1.07
C PRO A 570 28.95 1.47 1.03
N TYR A 571 28.45 2.28 1.98
CA TYR A 571 27.03 2.61 2.13
C TYR A 571 26.67 4.00 1.60
N ILE A 572 27.63 4.80 1.15
CA ILE A 572 27.35 6.12 0.58
C ILE A 572 26.99 6.02 -0.91
N LEU A 573 26.00 6.80 -1.34
CA LEU A 573 25.68 7.01 -2.76
C LEU A 573 25.51 8.51 -3.01
N ARG A 574 26.27 9.08 -3.95
CA ARG A 574 26.02 10.43 -4.43
C ARG A 574 24.99 10.34 -5.55
N ASN A 575 23.84 10.98 -5.39
CA ASN A 575 22.85 11.05 -6.45
C ASN A 575 23.19 12.16 -7.46
N HIS A 576 22.52 12.13 -8.61
CA HIS A 576 22.74 13.06 -9.73
C HIS A 576 22.41 14.53 -9.39
N LEU A 577 21.76 14.78 -8.24
CA LEU A 577 21.43 16.11 -7.72
C LEU A 577 22.43 16.60 -6.66
N GLY A 578 23.52 15.85 -6.41
CA GLY A 578 24.58 16.24 -5.48
C GLY A 578 24.29 15.97 -4.00
N SER A 579 23.17 15.31 -3.68
CA SER A 579 22.85 14.88 -2.31
C SER A 579 23.34 13.45 -2.02
N LEU A 580 23.57 13.15 -0.75
CA LEU A 580 24.16 11.90 -0.29
C LEU A 580 23.08 10.98 0.27
N GLU A 581 23.03 9.74 -0.19
CA GLU A 581 22.13 8.72 0.33
C GLU A 581 22.90 7.66 1.10
N CYS A 582 22.39 7.27 2.27
CA CYS A 582 22.87 6.10 3.00
C CYS A 582 22.10 4.85 2.58
N ARG A 583 22.71 3.95 1.81
CA ARG A 583 22.08 2.68 1.37
C ARG A 583 21.73 1.73 2.51
N LEU A 584 22.38 1.87 3.67
CA LEU A 584 22.12 1.06 4.86
C LEU A 584 20.83 1.49 5.57
N CYS A 585 20.48 2.78 5.52
CA CYS A 585 19.34 3.35 6.25
C CYS A 585 18.25 3.94 5.35
N LEU A 586 18.51 4.05 4.04
CA LEU A 586 17.65 4.68 3.04
C LEU A 586 17.28 6.12 3.42
N THR A 587 18.27 6.88 3.90
CA THR A 587 18.12 8.29 4.31
C THR A 587 18.93 9.19 3.40
N LEU A 588 18.34 10.33 3.04
CA LEU A 588 18.97 11.38 2.23
C LEU A 588 19.58 12.45 3.13
N HIS A 589 20.75 12.92 2.74
CA HIS A 589 21.56 13.90 3.45
C HIS A 589 21.97 15.01 2.49
N THR A 590 21.77 16.25 2.90
CA THR A 590 22.05 17.44 2.09
C THR A 590 23.54 17.76 1.98
N ASN A 591 24.37 17.25 2.90
CA ASN A 591 25.82 17.42 2.90
C ASN A 591 26.54 16.29 3.65
N GLU A 592 27.86 16.21 3.48
CA GLU A 592 28.73 15.20 4.09
C GLU A 592 28.69 15.20 5.62
N GLY A 593 28.52 16.37 6.24
CA GLY A 593 28.40 16.49 7.69
C GLY A 593 27.11 15.86 8.24
N SER A 594 25.98 16.05 7.55
CA SER A 594 24.70 15.43 7.89
C SER A 594 24.77 13.90 7.76
N TYR A 595 25.49 13.40 6.75
CA TYR A 595 25.74 11.98 6.55
C TYR A 595 26.60 11.40 7.69
N LEU A 596 27.71 12.04 8.05
CA LEU A 596 28.57 11.60 9.16
C LEU A 596 27.86 11.62 10.53
N ALA A 597 27.03 12.63 10.79
CA ALA A 597 26.21 12.65 12.01
C ALA A 597 25.20 11.50 12.03
N HIS A 598 24.66 11.13 10.87
CA HIS A 598 23.76 10.00 10.72
C HIS A 598 24.46 8.64 10.93
N THR A 599 25.69 8.46 10.46
CA THR A 599 26.43 7.19 10.63
C THR A 599 26.73 6.91 12.10
N GLN A 600 26.92 7.95 12.92
CA GLN A 600 27.07 7.84 14.38
C GLN A 600 25.72 7.66 15.12
N GLY A 601 24.59 7.73 14.42
CA GLY A 601 23.26 7.61 15.00
C GLY A 601 22.89 6.18 15.41
N LYS A 602 22.13 6.03 16.51
CA LYS A 602 21.70 4.73 17.06
C LYS A 602 21.03 3.82 16.02
N LYS A 603 20.24 4.38 15.11
CA LYS A 603 19.57 3.62 14.03
C LYS A 603 20.57 3.05 13.02
N HIS A 604 21.54 3.85 12.60
CA HIS A 604 22.58 3.43 11.66
C HIS A 604 23.48 2.36 12.30
N GLN A 605 23.93 2.59 13.53
CA GLN A 605 24.72 1.63 14.31
C GLN A 605 23.95 0.30 14.53
N THR A 606 22.64 0.36 14.79
CA THR A 606 21.81 -0.84 14.95
C THR A 606 21.68 -1.61 13.62
N ASN A 607 21.52 -0.93 12.49
CA ASN A 607 21.46 -1.57 11.19
C ASN A 607 22.82 -2.16 10.78
N LEU A 608 23.92 -1.48 11.12
CA LEU A 608 25.28 -1.96 10.92
C LEU A 608 25.52 -3.21 11.76
N ALA A 609 25.14 -3.20 13.04
CA ALA A 609 25.22 -4.36 13.93
C ALA A 609 24.32 -5.52 13.46
N ARG A 610 23.10 -5.25 12.96
CA ARG A 610 22.24 -6.27 12.36
C ARG A 610 22.85 -6.88 11.11
N ARG A 611 23.49 -6.06 10.29
CA ARG A 611 24.15 -6.52 9.07
C ARG A 611 25.41 -7.31 9.42
N ALA A 612 26.24 -6.84 10.34
CA ALA A 612 27.36 -7.59 10.89
C ALA A 612 26.91 -8.89 11.57
N ALA A 613 25.77 -8.90 12.27
CA ALA A 613 25.20 -10.12 12.85
C ALA A 613 24.64 -11.07 11.79
N ARG A 614 24.09 -10.56 10.69
CA ARG A 614 23.65 -11.37 9.54
C ARG A 614 24.84 -11.91 8.77
N ASP A 615 25.85 -11.09 8.51
CA ASP A 615 27.09 -11.47 7.87
C ASP A 615 27.88 -12.43 8.77
N ALA A 616 27.84 -12.27 10.09
CA ALA A 616 28.39 -13.22 11.06
C ALA A 616 27.56 -14.51 11.14
N LYS A 617 26.23 -14.44 10.95
CA LYS A 617 25.36 -15.62 10.87
C LYS A 617 25.56 -16.36 9.55
N ASP A 618 25.76 -15.63 8.45
CA ASP A 618 26.16 -16.17 7.15
C ASP A 618 27.60 -16.70 7.22
N THR A 619 28.50 -16.07 8.01
CA THR A 619 29.88 -16.55 8.26
C THR A 619 29.91 -17.75 9.22
N GLN A 620 28.97 -17.85 10.17
CA GLN A 620 28.74 -19.02 11.04
C GLN A 620 28.06 -20.16 10.27
N LEU A 621 27.25 -19.85 9.25
CA LEU A 621 26.85 -20.79 8.21
C LEU A 621 28.02 -21.20 7.30
N ILE A 622 29.17 -20.49 7.40
CA ILE A 622 30.42 -20.69 6.63
C ILE A 622 31.61 -21.08 7.54
N THR A 623 31.40 -21.64 8.74
CA THR A 623 32.47 -22.36 9.49
C THR A 623 31.88 -23.43 10.42
N ALA A 624 32.05 -24.75 10.28
CA ALA A 624 32.48 -25.66 9.21
C ALA A 624 31.76 -27.00 9.49
N PRO A 625 31.17 -27.72 8.51
CA PRO A 625 31.20 -29.17 8.57
C PRO A 625 32.68 -29.59 8.47
N ALA A 626 33.05 -30.74 9.05
CA ALA A 626 34.32 -31.41 8.75
C ALA A 626 34.73 -31.20 7.28
N PRO A 627 36.03 -30.98 6.97
CA PRO A 627 36.49 -30.43 5.71
C PRO A 627 35.88 -31.19 4.53
N ALA A 628 34.80 -30.66 3.97
CA ALA A 628 34.22 -31.17 2.76
C ALA A 628 35.06 -30.61 1.63
N ALA A 629 35.94 -31.49 1.16
CA ALA A 629 36.79 -31.37 -0.02
C ALA A 629 36.38 -30.22 -0.94
N SER A 630 37.32 -29.31 -1.22
CA SER A 630 37.33 -28.64 -2.51
C SER A 630 36.98 -29.71 -3.53
N VAL A 631 35.80 -29.65 -4.18
CA VAL A 631 35.59 -30.51 -5.34
C VAL A 631 36.67 -30.01 -6.29
N PRO A 632 37.75 -30.78 -6.49
CA PRO A 632 38.83 -30.33 -7.33
C PRO A 632 38.15 -30.09 -8.67
N ARG A 633 38.30 -28.90 -9.26
CA ARG A 633 37.99 -28.75 -10.67
C ARG A 633 38.88 -29.78 -11.36
N LYS A 634 38.30 -30.94 -11.71
CA LYS A 634 39.03 -32.02 -12.34
C LYS A 634 39.53 -31.46 -13.66
N MET A 635 40.78 -31.02 -13.66
CA MET A 635 41.48 -30.66 -14.89
C MET A 635 41.93 -31.96 -15.51
N PHE A 636 41.07 -32.53 -16.35
CA PHE A 636 41.44 -33.64 -17.20
C PHE A 636 41.82 -33.11 -18.58
N ILE A 637 42.79 -33.77 -19.21
CA ILE A 637 43.16 -33.52 -20.58
C ILE A 637 41.99 -33.99 -21.45
N LYS A 638 41.41 -33.09 -22.24
CA LYS A 638 40.31 -33.43 -23.13
C LYS A 638 40.84 -34.22 -24.31
N ILE A 639 40.32 -35.43 -24.51
CA ILE A 639 40.79 -36.36 -25.55
C ILE A 639 40.19 -36.11 -26.95
N GLY A 640 39.40 -35.03 -27.09
CA GLY A 640 38.72 -34.65 -28.33
C GLY A 640 37.20 -34.79 -28.28
N ARG A 641 36.56 -34.68 -29.44
CA ARG A 641 35.09 -34.77 -29.58
C ARG A 641 34.67 -36.23 -29.73
N PRO A 642 33.58 -36.66 -29.07
CA PRO A 642 33.08 -38.02 -29.20
C PRO A 642 32.39 -38.24 -30.55
N GLY A 643 32.37 -39.50 -31.00
CA GLY A 643 31.57 -39.89 -32.17
C GLY A 643 30.08 -39.84 -31.84
N TYR A 644 29.26 -39.37 -32.79
CA TYR A 644 27.81 -39.27 -32.60
C TYR A 644 27.04 -39.62 -33.86
N ARG A 645 25.81 -40.09 -33.68
CA ARG A 645 24.81 -40.31 -34.72
C ARG A 645 23.53 -39.59 -34.32
N VAL A 646 23.02 -38.75 -35.21
CA VAL A 646 21.73 -38.06 -35.02
C VAL A 646 20.77 -38.58 -36.07
N THR A 647 19.67 -39.18 -35.63
CA THR A 647 18.60 -39.67 -36.50
C THR A 647 17.35 -38.85 -36.24
N LYS A 648 16.75 -38.33 -37.31
CA LYS A 648 15.42 -37.70 -37.21
C LYS A 648 14.39 -38.80 -36.95
N VAL A 649 13.57 -38.62 -35.93
CA VAL A 649 12.51 -39.56 -35.57
C VAL A 649 11.17 -38.91 -35.85
N ARG A 650 10.24 -39.69 -36.40
CA ARG A 650 8.87 -39.28 -36.64
C ARG A 650 7.96 -40.38 -36.13
N ASP A 651 7.01 -40.02 -35.27
CA ASP A 651 6.02 -40.97 -34.77
C ASP A 651 4.79 -40.96 -35.70
N PRO A 652 4.46 -42.09 -36.37
CA PRO A 652 3.32 -42.17 -37.26
C PRO A 652 1.98 -42.41 -36.54
N LEU A 653 1.96 -42.83 -35.26
CA LEU A 653 0.74 -43.30 -34.59
C LEU A 653 -0.30 -42.19 -34.30
N MET A 654 0.10 -40.91 -34.32
CA MET A 654 -0.85 -39.78 -34.26
C MET A 654 -1.45 -39.38 -35.61
N ALA A 655 -1.00 -39.96 -36.73
CA ALA A 655 -1.66 -39.75 -38.02
C ALA A 655 -2.96 -40.55 -38.17
N SER A 656 -3.12 -41.66 -37.41
CA SER A 656 -4.30 -42.54 -37.47
C SER A 656 -5.38 -42.25 -36.42
N VAL A 657 -5.07 -41.46 -35.38
CA VAL A 657 -6.04 -41.02 -34.37
C VAL A 657 -6.25 -39.52 -34.54
N GLY A 658 -7.22 -39.19 -35.40
CA GLY A 658 -7.60 -37.87 -35.92
C GLY A 658 -7.14 -36.63 -35.14
N GLY A 659 -6.34 -35.79 -35.80
CA GLY A 659 -6.30 -34.34 -35.57
C GLY A 659 -4.92 -33.71 -35.35
N GLY A 660 -3.86 -34.48 -35.13
CA GLY A 660 -2.51 -33.97 -34.92
C GLY A 660 -1.55 -34.35 -36.06
N GLY A 661 -0.81 -33.39 -36.61
CA GLY A 661 0.30 -33.71 -37.52
C GLY A 661 1.30 -34.66 -36.85
N ALA A 662 1.94 -35.53 -37.64
CA ALA A 662 2.92 -36.48 -37.13
C ALA A 662 4.01 -35.76 -36.31
N LYS A 663 4.26 -36.25 -35.08
CA LYS A 663 5.25 -35.65 -34.19
C LYS A 663 6.65 -35.90 -34.75
N GLU A 664 7.47 -34.86 -34.71
CA GLU A 664 8.85 -34.88 -35.19
C GLU A 664 9.80 -34.69 -34.01
N GLY A 665 10.94 -35.35 -34.06
CA GLY A 665 11.97 -35.24 -33.04
C GLY A 665 13.32 -35.74 -33.53
N MET A 666 14.24 -35.90 -32.58
CA MET A 666 15.57 -36.39 -32.86
C MET A 666 15.97 -37.42 -31.81
N MET A 667 16.58 -38.49 -32.29
CA MET A 667 17.32 -39.45 -31.48
C MET A 667 18.81 -39.22 -31.68
N VAL A 668 19.53 -39.04 -30.58
CA VAL A 668 20.96 -38.77 -30.56
C VAL A 668 21.64 -39.92 -29.83
N GLN A 669 22.62 -40.52 -30.50
CA GLN A 669 23.46 -41.59 -29.96
C GLN A 669 24.90 -41.11 -29.95
N ILE A 670 25.58 -41.18 -28.81
CA ILE A 670 26.95 -40.70 -28.64
C ILE A 670 27.79 -41.87 -28.14
N HIS A 671 28.84 -42.17 -28.88
CA HIS A 671 29.77 -43.26 -28.59
C HIS A 671 30.96 -42.72 -27.80
N LEU A 672 31.15 -43.25 -26.59
CA LEU A 672 32.11 -42.74 -25.59
C LEU A 672 33.03 -43.87 -25.09
N PRO A 673 33.80 -44.55 -25.96
CA PRO A 673 34.57 -45.75 -25.60
C PRO A 673 35.64 -45.51 -24.54
N GLN A 674 36.14 -44.27 -24.42
CA GLN A 674 37.17 -43.86 -23.45
C GLN A 674 36.57 -42.99 -22.33
N ILE A 675 35.27 -43.10 -22.05
CA ILE A 675 34.66 -42.41 -20.90
C ILE A 675 35.33 -42.89 -19.61
N LYS A 676 35.50 -41.97 -18.67
CA LYS A 676 36.08 -42.29 -17.38
C LYS A 676 35.15 -43.22 -16.59
N GLU A 677 35.73 -44.17 -15.85
CA GLU A 677 34.99 -45.04 -14.93
C GLU A 677 34.18 -44.21 -13.92
N ASP A 678 32.96 -44.67 -13.61
CA ASP A 678 31.95 -43.99 -12.77
C ASP A 678 31.42 -42.63 -13.27
N VAL A 679 31.69 -42.25 -14.52
CA VAL A 679 31.12 -41.03 -15.12
C VAL A 679 29.92 -41.37 -16.01
N ILE A 680 28.78 -40.75 -15.72
CA ILE A 680 27.56 -40.85 -16.53
C ILE A 680 27.40 -39.56 -17.36
N PRO A 681 27.21 -39.67 -18.69
CA PRO A 681 26.97 -38.51 -19.56
C PRO A 681 25.73 -37.71 -19.16
N ARG A 682 25.77 -36.39 -19.32
CA ARG A 682 24.64 -35.49 -19.02
C ARG A 682 24.29 -34.62 -20.23
N ARG A 683 22.99 -34.35 -20.41
CA ARG A 683 22.47 -33.44 -21.45
C ARG A 683 21.68 -32.27 -20.85
N ARG A 684 21.67 -31.14 -21.55
CA ARG A 684 20.84 -29.96 -21.22
C ARG A 684 20.49 -29.18 -22.49
N PHE A 685 19.27 -28.63 -22.54
CA PHE A 685 18.88 -27.63 -23.53
C PHE A 685 19.24 -26.22 -23.03
N MET A 686 19.77 -25.42 -23.93
CA MET A 686 20.32 -24.09 -23.67
C MET A 686 19.74 -23.10 -24.69
N SER A 687 19.35 -21.92 -24.22
CA SER A 687 18.84 -20.87 -25.10
C SER A 687 19.94 -20.24 -25.96
N ALA A 688 19.57 -19.60 -27.07
CA ALA A 688 20.53 -18.89 -27.92
C ALA A 688 21.26 -17.72 -27.22
N TRP A 689 20.72 -17.20 -26.12
CA TRP A 689 21.29 -16.08 -25.34
C TRP A 689 22.24 -16.52 -24.21
N GLU A 690 22.17 -17.79 -23.79
CA GLU A 690 23.04 -18.34 -22.75
C GLU A 690 24.43 -18.72 -23.29
N GLN A 691 24.51 -19.09 -24.57
CA GLN A 691 25.77 -19.35 -25.25
C GLN A 691 26.49 -18.06 -25.65
N LYS A 692 27.82 -18.07 -25.61
CA LYS A 692 28.68 -16.90 -25.90
C LYS A 692 29.61 -17.11 -27.11
N LYS A 693 29.37 -18.14 -27.92
CA LYS A 693 30.23 -18.51 -29.06
C LYS A 693 29.76 -17.92 -30.38
N GLU A 694 28.46 -17.91 -30.62
CA GLU A 694 27.82 -17.42 -31.84
C GLU A 694 26.91 -16.23 -31.53
N GLN A 695 26.54 -15.43 -32.55
CA GLN A 695 25.54 -14.40 -32.35
C GLN A 695 24.16 -15.04 -32.06
N PRO A 696 23.43 -14.60 -31.01
CA PRO A 696 22.15 -15.19 -30.64
C PRO A 696 21.12 -15.11 -31.77
N ASN A 697 20.60 -16.26 -32.21
CA ASN A 697 19.52 -16.34 -33.18
C ASN A 697 18.29 -17.03 -32.56
N ARG A 698 17.16 -16.32 -32.51
CA ARG A 698 15.91 -16.78 -31.89
C ARG A 698 15.27 -17.97 -32.60
N ALA A 699 15.64 -18.26 -33.85
CA ALA A 699 15.14 -19.43 -34.57
C ALA A 699 15.72 -20.77 -34.05
N TYR A 700 16.76 -20.72 -33.22
CA TYR A 700 17.49 -21.90 -32.76
C TYR A 700 17.66 -21.93 -31.24
N GLN A 701 17.80 -23.15 -30.72
CA GLN A 701 18.26 -23.44 -29.37
C GLN A 701 19.38 -24.51 -29.46
N TYR A 702 20.10 -24.74 -28.38
CA TYR A 702 21.27 -25.61 -28.38
C TYR A 702 21.12 -26.76 -27.39
N LEU A 703 21.30 -27.99 -27.87
CA LEU A 703 21.36 -29.20 -27.05
C LEU A 703 22.82 -29.51 -26.74
N ILE A 704 23.21 -29.45 -25.46
CA ILE A 704 24.57 -29.72 -25.00
C ILE A 704 24.65 -31.11 -24.39
N VAL A 705 25.72 -31.83 -24.69
CA VAL A 705 26.09 -33.08 -24.01
C VAL A 705 27.52 -32.99 -23.48
N ALA A 706 27.71 -33.39 -22.22
CA ALA A 706 28.99 -33.39 -21.56
C ALA A 706 29.27 -34.75 -20.89
N ALA A 707 30.47 -35.28 -21.11
CA ALA A 707 30.99 -36.49 -20.49
C ALA A 707 32.52 -36.40 -20.38
N GLU A 708 33.10 -36.65 -19.22
CA GLU A 708 34.56 -36.64 -19.03
C GLU A 708 35.17 -37.95 -19.59
N PRO A 709 36.30 -37.92 -20.32
CA PRO A 709 37.18 -36.78 -20.59
C PRO A 709 36.94 -36.09 -21.95
N TYR A 710 35.79 -36.31 -22.59
CA TYR A 710 35.48 -35.73 -23.90
C TYR A 710 35.20 -34.22 -23.82
N GLU A 711 35.38 -33.53 -24.96
CA GLU A 711 34.86 -32.17 -25.11
C GLU A 711 33.33 -32.17 -25.07
N SER A 712 32.73 -31.16 -24.41
CA SER A 712 31.29 -30.94 -24.49
C SER A 712 30.90 -30.58 -25.93
N ILE A 713 29.97 -31.35 -26.49
CA ILE A 713 29.41 -31.10 -27.82
C ILE A 713 28.06 -30.41 -27.70
N ALA A 714 27.73 -29.59 -28.69
CA ALA A 714 26.45 -28.90 -28.76
C ALA A 714 25.85 -29.04 -30.16
N PHE A 715 24.55 -29.30 -30.23
CA PHE A 715 23.79 -29.39 -31.47
C PHE A 715 22.85 -28.19 -31.58
N ARG A 716 22.91 -27.47 -32.70
CA ARG A 716 21.96 -26.41 -33.01
C ARG A 716 20.66 -27.04 -33.53
N ILE A 717 19.57 -26.84 -32.81
CA ILE A 717 18.25 -27.39 -33.13
C ILE A 717 17.21 -26.26 -33.23
N PRO A 718 16.07 -26.45 -33.91
CA PRO A 718 15.01 -25.44 -33.96
C PRO A 718 14.51 -25.05 -32.56
N ALA A 719 14.24 -23.76 -32.35
CA ALA A 719 13.67 -23.23 -31.10
C ALA A 719 12.16 -23.53 -30.96
N ARG A 720 11.79 -24.81 -31.08
CA ARG A 720 10.45 -25.34 -30.82
C ARG A 720 10.40 -25.90 -29.40
N GLU A 721 9.23 -25.81 -28.78
CA GLU A 721 9.00 -26.40 -27.46
C GLU A 721 9.21 -27.92 -27.51
N ILE A 722 9.85 -28.46 -26.48
CA ILE A 722 10.20 -29.88 -26.36
C ILE A 722 9.28 -30.51 -25.31
N GLU A 723 8.85 -31.75 -25.54
CA GLU A 723 8.01 -32.46 -24.57
C GLU A 723 8.71 -32.60 -23.21
N ASP A 724 7.96 -32.39 -22.14
CA ASP A 724 8.48 -32.52 -20.77
C ASP A 724 8.71 -34.02 -20.46
N PRO A 725 9.91 -34.42 -20.01
CA PRO A 725 10.18 -35.80 -19.64
C PRO A 725 9.28 -36.34 -18.51
N ASP A 726 8.76 -35.47 -17.63
CA ASP A 726 7.86 -35.88 -16.55
C ASP A 726 6.40 -36.09 -17.01
N GLU A 727 6.01 -35.44 -18.12
CA GLU A 727 4.66 -35.56 -18.69
C GLU A 727 4.53 -36.73 -19.68
N ASN A 728 5.55 -36.97 -20.53
CA ASN A 728 5.52 -37.99 -21.58
C ASN A 728 6.88 -38.73 -21.71
N PRO A 729 7.16 -39.73 -20.87
CA PRO A 729 8.47 -40.39 -20.81
C PRO A 729 8.85 -41.14 -22.11
N ASP A 730 7.86 -41.61 -22.89
CA ASP A 730 8.12 -42.29 -24.18
C ASP A 730 8.65 -41.34 -25.27
N TRP A 731 8.32 -40.05 -25.18
CA TRP A 731 8.70 -39.02 -26.16
C TRP A 731 9.94 -38.23 -25.76
N ASN A 732 10.38 -38.33 -24.50
CA ASN A 732 11.62 -37.71 -24.05
C ASN A 732 12.32 -38.57 -22.99
N TRP A 733 13.29 -39.38 -23.41
CA TRP A 733 14.03 -40.29 -22.55
C TRP A 733 15.53 -40.23 -22.83
N SER A 734 16.34 -40.69 -21.86
CA SER A 734 17.78 -40.88 -22.02
C SER A 734 18.24 -42.16 -21.33
N HIS A 735 19.16 -42.87 -21.97
CA HIS A 735 19.71 -44.14 -21.52
C HIS A 735 21.23 -44.16 -21.71
N TRP A 736 21.94 -44.60 -20.67
CA TRP A 736 23.37 -44.85 -20.69
C TRP A 736 23.62 -46.35 -20.60
N ASP A 737 24.23 -46.91 -21.64
CA ASP A 737 24.66 -48.30 -21.68
C ASP A 737 26.14 -48.37 -21.25
N ALA A 738 26.37 -48.98 -20.09
CA ALA A 738 27.69 -49.09 -19.48
C ALA A 738 28.59 -50.13 -20.17
N ASP A 739 28.01 -51.08 -20.90
CA ASP A 739 28.73 -52.17 -21.58
C ASP A 739 29.18 -51.71 -22.97
N THR A 740 28.28 -51.10 -23.75
CA THR A 740 28.62 -50.57 -25.09
C THR A 740 29.23 -49.17 -25.07
N LYS A 741 29.28 -48.54 -23.89
CA LYS A 741 29.72 -47.15 -23.66
C LYS A 741 28.99 -46.16 -24.58
N GLN A 742 27.70 -46.38 -24.78
CA GLN A 742 26.86 -45.57 -25.66
C GLN A 742 25.80 -44.81 -24.86
N TYR A 743 25.75 -43.49 -25.06
CA TYR A 743 24.69 -42.64 -24.52
C TYR A 743 23.66 -42.36 -25.59
N SER A 744 22.44 -42.85 -25.39
CA SER A 744 21.34 -42.71 -26.35
C SER A 744 20.20 -41.93 -25.70
N PHE A 745 19.65 -40.96 -26.41
CA PHE A 745 18.48 -40.24 -25.94
C PHE A 745 17.61 -39.76 -27.08
N GLN A 746 16.32 -39.61 -26.81
CA GLN A 746 15.33 -39.10 -27.74
C GLN A 746 14.64 -37.88 -27.14
N PHE A 747 14.21 -36.97 -28.00
CA PHE A 747 13.26 -35.93 -27.64
C PHE A 747 12.37 -35.61 -28.85
N MET A 748 11.10 -35.34 -28.60
CA MET A 748 10.12 -34.90 -29.60
C MET A 748 9.74 -33.43 -29.37
N PHE A 749 9.41 -32.72 -30.45
CA PHE A 749 8.86 -31.37 -30.36
C PHE A 749 7.35 -31.43 -30.08
N LYS A 750 6.84 -30.46 -29.33
CA LYS A 750 5.39 -30.26 -29.18
C LYS A 750 4.79 -29.91 -30.55
N THR A 751 3.58 -30.42 -30.81
CA THR A 751 2.85 -30.16 -32.06
C THR A 751 2.29 -28.74 -31.98
N SER A 752 2.68 -27.86 -32.89
CA SER A 752 2.13 -26.50 -32.93
C SER A 752 0.67 -26.56 -33.37
N SER A 753 -0.27 -26.14 -32.50
CA SER A 753 -1.60 -25.74 -32.94
C SER A 753 -1.48 -24.44 -33.73
N LEU A 754 -1.21 -24.55 -35.03
CA LEU A 754 -1.34 -23.44 -35.96
C LEU A 754 -2.83 -23.13 -36.11
N ALA A 755 -3.33 -22.17 -35.33
CA ALA A 755 -4.42 -21.33 -35.83
C ALA A 755 -3.84 -20.48 -36.97
N PRO A 756 -4.45 -20.46 -38.17
CA PRO A 756 -3.90 -19.73 -39.29
C PRO A 756 -3.98 -18.23 -39.00
N TYR A 757 -2.82 -17.57 -39.06
CA TYR A 757 -2.76 -16.14 -39.36
C TYR A 757 -3.38 -15.94 -40.74
N GLY A 758 -4.59 -15.37 -40.75
CA GLY A 758 -5.28 -14.93 -41.96
C GLY A 758 -5.04 -13.45 -42.20
N GLN A 759 -4.80 -13.16 -43.47
CA GLN A 759 -4.92 -11.87 -44.14
C GLN A 759 -6.25 -11.17 -43.85
#